data_AF-A0A9P1D2B1-F1
#
_entry.id   AF-A0A9P1D2B1-F1
#
_cell.length_a   1.000
_cell.length_b   1.000
_cell.length_c   1.000
_cell.angle_alpha   90.00
_cell.angle_beta   90.00
_cell.angle_gamma   90.00
#
_symmetry.space_group_name_H-M   'P 1'
#
loop_
_entity.id
_entity.type
_entity.pdbx_description
1 polymer ?
#
loop_
_entity_poly.entity_id
_entity_poly.type
_entity_poly.pdbx_seq_one_letter_code
_entity_poly.pdbx_strand_id
1 'polypeptide(L)'
;MSASKLEKTVVNLERRLREEFQLEIQRQTARLSSRLLALEVKLKGEINVDFEPHEKESEIHEIVEESLDAPQACDRQVISLSPRSGRSAAHVLPEPANVLPVPVQDSLVKPELEPKDGEEDPEEPVSFMETAWNLVLVLGLTSSGWVDVTIACLLLLSSAGMQITFSVILLGKDFLGDAFREQIDIAKDWRRSVAHDHKHMDLAQTSLISRVCNEDGKLILSTDQASLLSQINAFLGLESNDFELPWLQPGILLCMLCILLWCLYLCQELRAVFFSLEAVSFLPRGRSTILQNGRFLQMSYIRFYAYCLIRLSRLAIAVALLYAGVLWLAGTTSITDLILNAVALSAILQVDEMVFTALMPKKIQINIQDLEALKVRYSNFRSQFESVVLLALTCGFLLWPYFSHVGPLAADMLEVKRQYCYGNQDFVVGANAQQQVTIGLKTKPFPVTDTGLLTQFAVEDFIWKPKGSESNYIMFRETSGSFQEWLAMPMSSYASFDSNCRDWSDSFLNDKPLRSWEEPYRAHWYSTSFSVFMDQNSSCADMKDKCDDSTSGLLRFMCGETCGCTSPYSNPWYRVIQHGCTGACIEEARNVASLAVCEDMDMTASPWKDIWVQFWTQYRQVIHSHGIDLDGDDFGYMNGMIGNMTVMGCAGLQVIPWGEDIVFNTKFCEGEPSEKNWGMVERGLEIPPISIHFCCAKWGWFV
;
A
#
# COMPACT_ATOMS: atom_id res chain seq x y z
N MET A 1 -23.51 16.87 -23.73
CA MET A 1 -24.68 16.48 -24.56
C MET A 1 -25.78 16.02 -23.60
N SER A 2 -26.89 16.74 -23.44
CA SER A 2 -27.93 16.33 -22.48
C SER A 2 -28.55 14.98 -22.89
N ALA A 3 -28.95 14.17 -21.91
CA ALA A 3 -29.56 12.86 -22.15
C ALA A 3 -30.73 12.93 -23.14
N SER A 4 -31.55 14.00 -23.09
CA SER A 4 -32.66 14.18 -24.03
C SER A 4 -32.22 14.47 -25.47
N LYS A 5 -31.06 15.10 -25.67
CA LYS A 5 -30.50 15.35 -27.00
C LYS A 5 -29.89 14.06 -27.55
N LEU A 6 -29.18 13.31 -26.72
CA LEU A 6 -28.69 11.98 -27.08
C LEU A 6 -29.86 11.07 -27.47
N GLU A 7 -30.93 11.06 -26.69
CA GLU A 7 -32.14 10.26 -26.94
C GLU A 7 -32.82 10.64 -28.26
N LYS A 8 -32.99 11.94 -28.55
CA LYS A 8 -33.51 12.38 -29.84
C LYS A 8 -32.60 12.01 -31.01
N THR A 9 -31.28 12.11 -30.83
CA THR A 9 -30.31 11.79 -31.90
C THR A 9 -30.27 10.28 -32.14
N VAL A 10 -30.34 9.47 -31.07
CA VAL A 10 -30.44 8.00 -31.13
C VAL A 10 -31.73 7.58 -31.82
N VAL A 11 -32.88 8.17 -31.47
CA VAL A 11 -34.16 7.86 -32.12
C VAL A 11 -34.15 8.24 -33.61
N ASN A 12 -33.53 9.36 -33.98
CA ASN A 12 -33.42 9.76 -35.39
C ASN A 12 -32.44 8.87 -36.17
N LEU A 13 -31.33 8.45 -35.55
CA LEU A 13 -30.37 7.53 -36.14
C LEU A 13 -30.97 6.14 -36.32
N GLU A 14 -31.71 5.65 -35.32
CA GLU A 14 -32.42 4.38 -35.35
C GLU A 14 -33.47 4.36 -36.46
N ARG A 15 -34.20 5.48 -36.64
CA ARG A 15 -35.16 5.64 -37.73
C ARG A 15 -34.48 5.59 -39.11
N ARG A 16 -33.37 6.32 -39.31
CA ARG A 16 -32.61 6.28 -40.57
C ARG A 16 -32.05 4.89 -40.86
N LEU A 17 -31.46 4.21 -39.87
CA LEU A 17 -30.95 2.85 -40.00
C LEU A 17 -32.05 1.86 -40.37
N ARG A 18 -33.24 1.97 -39.77
CA ARG A 18 -34.39 1.14 -40.17
C ARG A 18 -34.81 1.40 -41.62
N GLU A 19 -34.85 2.65 -42.05
CA GLU A 19 -35.23 3.03 -43.42
C GLU A 19 -34.21 2.51 -44.45
N GLU A 20 -32.91 2.67 -44.20
CA GLU A 20 -31.84 2.15 -45.07
C GLU A 20 -31.81 0.61 -45.10
N PHE A 21 -31.99 -0.04 -43.95
CA PHE A 21 -32.03 -1.50 -43.87
C PHE A 21 -33.27 -2.09 -44.58
N GLN A 22 -34.43 -1.44 -44.48
CA GLN A 22 -35.64 -1.81 -45.23
C GLN A 22 -35.43 -1.68 -46.75
N LEU A 23 -34.78 -0.61 -47.21
CA LEU A 23 -34.45 -0.43 -48.63
C LEU A 23 -33.49 -1.50 -49.14
N GLU A 24 -32.47 -1.89 -48.35
CA GLU A 24 -31.53 -2.93 -48.75
C GLU A 24 -32.19 -4.31 -48.76
N ILE A 25 -33.04 -4.62 -47.77
CA ILE A 25 -33.87 -5.84 -47.81
C ILE A 25 -34.72 -5.87 -49.08
N GLN A 26 -35.44 -4.79 -49.40
CA GLN A 26 -36.27 -4.74 -50.61
C GLN A 26 -35.44 -4.96 -51.89
N ARG A 27 -34.24 -4.39 -51.99
CA ARG A 27 -33.32 -4.63 -53.12
C ARG A 27 -32.89 -6.09 -53.22
N GLN A 28 -32.53 -6.72 -52.10
CA GLN A 28 -32.11 -8.13 -52.08
C GLN A 28 -33.29 -9.07 -52.38
N THR A 29 -34.47 -8.80 -51.82
CA THR A 29 -35.70 -9.55 -52.11
C THR A 29 -36.10 -9.41 -53.58
N ALA A 30 -35.98 -8.23 -54.18
CA ALA A 30 -36.25 -8.04 -55.60
C ALA A 30 -35.26 -8.81 -56.50
N ARG A 31 -33.96 -8.86 -56.13
CA ARG A 31 -32.95 -9.66 -56.83
C ARG A 31 -33.18 -11.17 -56.70
N LEU A 32 -33.61 -11.63 -55.53
CA LEU A 32 -33.95 -13.04 -55.31
C LEU A 32 -35.21 -13.42 -56.08
N SER A 33 -36.25 -12.57 -56.04
CA SER A 33 -37.49 -12.78 -56.78
C SER A 33 -37.25 -12.86 -58.29
N SER A 34 -36.41 -11.99 -58.87
CA SER A 34 -36.07 -12.05 -60.29
C SER A 34 -35.28 -13.31 -60.67
N ARG A 35 -34.36 -13.77 -59.80
CA ARG A 35 -33.66 -15.05 -59.98
C ARG A 35 -34.58 -16.25 -59.91
N LEU A 36 -35.56 -16.22 -59.01
CA LEU A 36 -36.52 -17.31 -58.82
C LEU A 36 -37.48 -17.41 -60.01
N LEU A 37 -37.96 -16.26 -60.53
CA LEU A 37 -38.73 -16.21 -61.78
C LEU A 37 -37.91 -16.70 -62.98
N ALA A 38 -36.63 -16.33 -63.08
CA ALA A 38 -35.76 -16.82 -64.15
C ALA A 38 -35.54 -18.34 -64.08
N LEU A 39 -35.42 -18.89 -62.87
CA LEU A 39 -35.36 -20.34 -62.64
C LEU A 39 -36.66 -21.04 -62.98
N GLU A 40 -37.81 -20.48 -62.62
CA GLU A 40 -39.12 -21.04 -62.95
C GLU A 40 -39.34 -21.10 -64.47
N VAL A 41 -38.96 -20.05 -65.20
CA VAL A 41 -39.00 -20.02 -66.67
C VAL A 41 -38.05 -21.08 -67.26
N LYS A 42 -36.85 -21.23 -66.70
CA LYS A 42 -35.89 -22.24 -67.13
C LYS A 42 -36.40 -23.66 -66.89
N LEU A 43 -37.00 -23.91 -65.72
CA LEU A 43 -37.56 -25.21 -65.36
C LEU A 43 -38.76 -25.57 -66.25
N LYS A 44 -39.65 -24.61 -66.52
CA LYS A 44 -40.75 -24.80 -67.49
C LYS A 44 -40.24 -25.04 -68.91
N GLY A 45 -39.08 -24.49 -69.27
CA GLY A 45 -38.43 -24.77 -70.55
C GLY A 45 -37.85 -26.18 -70.63
N GLU A 46 -37.24 -26.67 -69.56
CA GLU A 46 -36.64 -28.03 -69.51
C GLU A 46 -37.70 -29.14 -69.36
N ILE A 47 -38.82 -28.86 -68.68
CA ILE A 47 -39.94 -29.81 -68.52
C ILE A 47 -40.77 -30.00 -69.81
N ASN A 48 -40.64 -29.09 -70.79
CA ASN A 48 -41.37 -29.18 -72.06
C ASN A 48 -40.60 -29.95 -73.15
N VAL A 49 -39.59 -30.74 -72.76
CA VAL A 49 -38.87 -31.68 -73.65
C VAL A 49 -39.47 -33.08 -73.44
N ASP A 50 -40.17 -33.53 -74.47
CA ASP A 50 -40.74 -34.87 -74.71
C ASP A 50 -40.31 -35.95 -73.71
N PHE A 51 -41.17 -36.22 -72.72
CA PHE A 51 -41.14 -37.46 -71.95
C PHE A 51 -42.36 -38.31 -72.33
N GLU A 52 -42.11 -39.29 -73.20
CA GLU A 52 -43.01 -40.39 -73.50
C GLU A 52 -43.37 -41.17 -72.22
N PRO A 53 -44.62 -41.64 -72.09
CA PRO A 53 -45.07 -42.35 -70.91
C PRO A 53 -44.57 -43.80 -70.96
N HIS A 54 -43.51 -44.10 -70.20
CA HIS A 54 -43.14 -45.49 -69.91
C HIS A 54 -43.56 -45.91 -68.50
N GLU A 55 -44.62 -46.70 -68.52
CA GLU A 55 -45.12 -47.63 -67.52
C GLU A 55 -43.98 -48.39 -66.80
N LYS A 56 -43.86 -48.19 -65.47
CA LYS A 56 -43.56 -49.25 -64.49
C LYS A 56 -43.62 -48.73 -63.05
N GLU A 57 -44.62 -49.22 -62.33
CA GLU A 57 -44.65 -49.32 -60.88
C GLU A 57 -43.50 -50.22 -60.39
N SER A 58 -42.76 -49.77 -59.37
CA SER A 58 -42.41 -50.54 -58.15
C SER A 58 -41.25 -49.89 -57.41
N GLU A 59 -41.38 -49.88 -56.07
CA GLU A 59 -40.32 -49.65 -55.09
C GLU A 59 -39.66 -48.26 -55.05
N ILE A 60 -40.07 -47.43 -54.08
CA ILE A 60 -39.27 -47.24 -52.86
C ILE A 60 -40.15 -46.54 -51.82
N HIS A 61 -40.46 -47.33 -50.81
CA HIS A 61 -40.93 -46.91 -49.50
C HIS A 61 -39.78 -46.19 -48.77
N GLU A 62 -40.19 -45.40 -47.77
CA GLU A 62 -39.52 -45.22 -46.48
C GLU A 62 -38.72 -43.92 -46.25
N ILE A 63 -39.15 -43.26 -45.18
CA ILE A 63 -38.49 -42.23 -44.37
C ILE A 63 -38.64 -40.80 -44.93
N VAL A 64 -39.67 -40.08 -44.46
CA VAL A 64 -39.59 -38.85 -43.67
C VAL A 64 -41.04 -38.38 -43.42
N GLU A 65 -41.69 -38.97 -42.42
CA GLU A 65 -42.84 -38.38 -41.71
C GLU A 65 -43.03 -39.11 -40.38
N GLU A 66 -42.39 -38.60 -39.32
CA GLU A 66 -42.81 -38.77 -37.92
C GLU A 66 -42.21 -37.57 -37.16
N SER A 67 -42.91 -36.44 -37.09
CA SER A 67 -43.87 -36.07 -36.03
C SER A 67 -43.24 -36.19 -34.63
N LEU A 68 -42.88 -35.05 -34.03
CA LEU A 68 -43.62 -34.39 -32.95
C LEU A 68 -43.52 -35.17 -31.62
N ASP A 69 -42.73 -34.67 -30.66
CA ASP A 69 -43.27 -34.23 -29.36
C ASP A 69 -42.23 -33.65 -28.37
N ALA A 70 -42.72 -32.65 -27.63
CA ALA A 70 -42.36 -32.17 -26.28
C ALA A 70 -41.06 -31.35 -26.02
N PRO A 71 -41.18 -30.18 -25.34
CA PRO A 71 -40.06 -29.46 -24.74
C PRO A 71 -39.94 -29.75 -23.23
N GLN A 72 -38.73 -30.04 -22.75
CA GLN A 72 -38.40 -30.03 -21.31
C GLN A 72 -37.11 -29.23 -21.03
N ALA A 73 -37.29 -28.28 -20.10
CA ALA A 73 -36.37 -27.76 -19.10
C ALA A 73 -34.86 -27.74 -19.39
N CYS A 74 -34.32 -26.51 -19.53
CA CYS A 74 -32.89 -26.24 -19.46
C CYS A 74 -32.53 -25.91 -18.00
N ASP A 75 -31.82 -26.83 -17.36
CA ASP A 75 -31.22 -26.63 -16.04
C ASP A 75 -29.71 -26.40 -16.17
N ARG A 76 -29.22 -25.54 -15.28
CA ARG A 76 -27.91 -24.89 -15.29
C ARG A 76 -26.92 -25.78 -14.55
N GLN A 77 -25.84 -26.24 -15.17
CA GLN A 77 -24.66 -26.68 -14.41
C GLN A 77 -23.34 -26.18 -14.98
N VAL A 78 -22.64 -25.53 -14.06
CA VAL A 78 -21.31 -24.94 -14.10
C VAL A 78 -20.29 -26.06 -13.98
N ILE A 79 -19.28 -26.09 -14.87
CA ILE A 79 -18.05 -26.85 -14.65
C ILE A 79 -16.85 -25.92 -14.83
N SER A 80 -16.15 -25.76 -13.73
CA SER A 80 -14.84 -25.16 -13.53
C SER A 80 -13.72 -25.95 -14.21
N LEU A 81 -12.75 -25.28 -14.82
CA LEU A 81 -11.45 -25.85 -15.14
C LEU A 81 -10.32 -24.94 -14.65
N SER A 82 -9.48 -25.52 -13.80
CA SER A 82 -8.22 -25.03 -13.27
C SER A 82 -7.06 -25.34 -14.26
N PRO A 83 -5.93 -24.62 -14.25
CA PRO A 83 -4.93 -24.69 -15.31
C PRO A 83 -3.83 -25.72 -15.01
N ARG A 84 -3.32 -26.37 -16.06
CA ARG A 84 -2.16 -27.25 -15.97
C ARG A 84 -1.04 -26.79 -16.92
N SER A 85 0.15 -26.86 -16.35
CA SER A 85 1.48 -26.50 -16.85
C SER A 85 1.91 -27.10 -18.19
N GLY A 86 2.75 -26.35 -18.92
CA GLY A 86 4.13 -26.77 -19.14
C GLY A 86 4.57 -27.18 -20.56
N ARG A 87 5.71 -26.59 -20.96
CA ARG A 87 6.77 -27.03 -21.90
C ARG A 87 6.69 -26.65 -23.40
N SER A 88 7.49 -25.63 -23.73
CA SER A 88 8.70 -25.65 -24.59
C SER A 88 8.79 -26.66 -25.75
N ALA A 89 8.97 -26.14 -26.98
CA ALA A 89 9.94 -26.62 -27.96
C ALA A 89 10.14 -25.59 -29.09
N ALA A 90 11.40 -25.40 -29.50
CA ALA A 90 11.86 -24.55 -30.60
C ALA A 90 11.64 -25.20 -31.98
N HIS A 91 11.46 -24.39 -33.03
CA HIS A 91 11.78 -24.81 -34.42
C HIS A 91 11.97 -23.62 -35.39
N VAL A 92 13.24 -23.38 -35.76
CA VAL A 92 13.84 -23.22 -37.10
C VAL A 92 13.03 -22.59 -38.27
N LEU A 93 13.59 -21.50 -38.82
CA LEU A 93 13.37 -20.80 -40.11
C LEU A 93 13.54 -21.71 -41.36
N PRO A 94 12.94 -21.43 -42.56
CA PRO A 94 13.43 -20.35 -43.45
C PRO A 94 12.45 -19.67 -44.45
N GLU A 95 12.83 -18.42 -44.77
CA GLU A 95 12.88 -17.69 -46.08
C GLU A 95 11.75 -17.78 -47.15
N PRO A 96 11.32 -16.64 -47.75
CA PRO A 96 10.25 -16.60 -48.75
C PRO A 96 10.71 -16.74 -50.21
N ALA A 97 9.90 -17.43 -51.03
CA ALA A 97 10.12 -17.60 -52.47
C ALA A 97 9.48 -16.50 -53.33
N ASN A 98 10.25 -16.07 -54.32
CA ASN A 98 9.92 -15.19 -55.44
C ASN A 98 8.79 -15.72 -56.34
N VAL A 99 7.91 -14.83 -56.82
CA VAL A 99 7.06 -15.07 -58.00
C VAL A 99 7.21 -13.91 -58.98
N LEU A 100 7.48 -14.28 -60.24
CA LEU A 100 7.76 -13.43 -61.41
C LEU A 100 6.54 -12.61 -61.90
N PRO A 101 6.78 -11.52 -62.65
CA PRO A 101 5.74 -10.73 -63.30
C PRO A 101 5.37 -11.26 -64.71
N VAL A 102 4.09 -11.15 -65.07
CA VAL A 102 3.56 -11.40 -66.42
C VAL A 102 3.38 -10.05 -67.14
N PRO A 103 3.80 -9.91 -68.42
CA PRO A 103 3.60 -8.68 -69.18
C PRO A 103 2.24 -8.69 -69.88
N VAL A 104 1.51 -7.58 -69.82
CA VAL A 104 0.38 -7.30 -70.71
C VAL A 104 0.63 -5.97 -71.38
N GLN A 105 0.60 -6.00 -72.71
CA GLN A 105 0.91 -4.91 -73.61
C GLN A 105 -0.37 -4.52 -74.37
N ASP A 106 -0.49 -3.22 -74.63
CA ASP A 106 -1.36 -2.51 -75.57
C ASP A 106 -2.87 -2.42 -75.33
N SER A 107 -3.33 -1.20 -75.01
CA SER A 107 -4.02 -0.37 -76.02
C SER A 107 -4.26 1.06 -75.49
N LEU A 108 -3.61 2.02 -76.13
CA LEU A 108 -3.84 3.46 -75.99
C LEU A 108 -5.23 3.79 -76.57
N VAL A 109 -6.21 4.02 -75.70
CA VAL A 109 -7.41 4.82 -76.00
C VAL A 109 -7.33 6.06 -75.12
N LYS A 110 -7.09 7.21 -75.75
CA LYS A 110 -7.05 8.54 -75.12
C LYS A 110 -8.51 8.92 -74.81
N PRO A 111 -8.95 8.96 -73.54
CA PRO A 111 -10.27 9.48 -73.23
C PRO A 111 -10.22 11.00 -73.42
N GLU A 112 -11.16 11.48 -74.21
CA GLU A 112 -11.47 12.89 -74.38
C GLU A 112 -11.85 13.45 -73.00
N LEU A 113 -11.05 14.43 -72.53
CA LEU A 113 -11.24 15.07 -71.24
C LEU A 113 -12.49 15.94 -71.33
N GLU A 114 -13.63 15.41 -70.88
CA GLU A 114 -14.77 16.24 -70.54
C GLU A 114 -14.33 17.26 -69.47
N PRO A 115 -14.70 18.54 -69.59
CA PRO A 115 -14.44 19.51 -68.54
C PRO A 115 -15.10 18.99 -67.26
N LYS A 116 -14.27 18.64 -66.26
CA LYS A 116 -14.75 18.36 -64.90
C LYS A 116 -15.60 19.54 -64.47
N ASP A 117 -16.91 19.36 -64.47
CA ASP A 117 -17.86 20.25 -63.82
C ASP A 117 -17.28 20.54 -62.43
N GLY A 118 -17.10 21.83 -62.14
CA GLY A 118 -16.47 22.28 -60.90
C GLY A 118 -17.19 21.61 -59.73
N GLU A 119 -16.50 20.68 -59.09
CA GLU A 119 -16.95 19.98 -57.89
C GLU A 119 -17.19 21.06 -56.84
N GLU A 120 -18.44 21.52 -56.73
CA GLU A 120 -18.83 22.57 -55.79
C GLU A 120 -18.49 22.07 -54.39
N ASP A 121 -17.52 22.73 -53.74
CA ASP A 121 -17.07 22.38 -52.40
C ASP A 121 -18.30 22.23 -51.48
N PRO A 122 -18.43 21.10 -50.75
CA PRO A 122 -19.61 20.84 -49.94
C PRO A 122 -19.80 21.94 -48.87
N GLU A 123 -20.94 22.62 -48.91
CA GLU A 123 -21.32 23.62 -47.90
C GLU A 123 -21.84 22.92 -46.64
N GLU A 124 -21.06 22.95 -45.55
CA GLU A 124 -21.48 22.38 -44.26
C GLU A 124 -22.26 23.42 -43.43
N PRO A 125 -23.48 23.10 -42.94
CA PRO A 125 -24.27 24.02 -42.13
C PRO A 125 -23.74 24.09 -40.68
N VAL A 126 -23.26 25.27 -40.27
CA VAL A 126 -22.81 25.52 -38.89
C VAL A 126 -23.99 26.02 -38.04
N SER A 127 -24.57 25.13 -37.22
CA SER A 127 -25.63 25.50 -36.29
C SER A 127 -25.10 26.26 -35.07
N PHE A 128 -25.82 27.28 -34.61
CA PHE A 128 -25.48 27.98 -33.39
C PHE A 128 -25.83 27.11 -32.17
N MET A 129 -24.86 26.88 -31.28
CA MET A 129 -25.09 26.13 -30.05
C MET A 129 -26.03 26.88 -29.09
N GLU A 130 -26.86 26.13 -28.36
CA GLU A 130 -27.75 26.62 -27.31
C GLU A 130 -26.96 27.08 -26.08
N THR A 131 -26.40 28.29 -26.14
CA THR A 131 -25.53 28.84 -25.09
C THR A 131 -25.88 30.29 -24.80
N ALA A 132 -25.72 30.72 -23.55
CA ALA A 132 -25.97 32.11 -23.15
C ALA A 132 -25.09 33.10 -23.93
N TRP A 133 -23.92 32.63 -24.37
CA TRP A 133 -22.94 33.40 -25.14
C TRP A 133 -23.43 33.79 -26.54
N ASN A 134 -24.45 33.12 -27.08
CA ASN A 134 -25.11 33.49 -28.34
C ASN A 134 -26.21 34.55 -28.17
N LEU A 135 -26.53 34.96 -26.94
CA LEU A 135 -27.63 35.89 -26.65
C LEU A 135 -27.51 37.21 -27.43
N VAL A 136 -26.29 37.74 -27.62
CA VAL A 136 -26.05 39.01 -28.33
C VAL A 136 -26.47 38.99 -29.80
N LEU A 137 -26.56 37.80 -30.41
CA LEU A 137 -27.06 37.66 -31.78
C LEU A 137 -28.55 37.97 -31.88
N VAL A 138 -29.33 37.61 -30.86
CA VAL A 138 -30.80 37.69 -30.87
C VAL A 138 -31.33 38.87 -30.04
N LEU A 139 -30.48 39.47 -29.21
CA LEU A 139 -30.84 40.58 -28.33
C LEU A 139 -31.39 41.79 -29.10
N GLY A 140 -32.64 42.17 -28.81
CA GLY A 140 -33.34 43.26 -29.47
C GLY A 140 -33.86 42.96 -30.88
N LEU A 141 -33.82 41.69 -31.33
CA LEU A 141 -34.54 41.21 -32.52
C LEU A 141 -35.81 40.45 -32.17
N THR A 142 -35.85 39.83 -30.98
CA THR A 142 -37.05 39.12 -30.52
C THR A 142 -38.13 40.09 -30.04
N SER A 143 -39.40 39.73 -30.23
CA SER A 143 -40.56 40.38 -29.60
C SER A 143 -40.70 40.07 -28.09
N SER A 144 -39.64 39.61 -27.44
CA SER A 144 -39.63 39.29 -26.00
C SER A 144 -39.76 40.56 -25.16
N GLY A 145 -40.41 40.45 -24.00
CA GLY A 145 -40.57 41.57 -23.09
C GLY A 145 -39.25 42.00 -22.48
N TRP A 146 -39.17 43.23 -21.97
CA TRP A 146 -37.96 43.77 -21.31
C TRP A 146 -37.49 42.92 -20.11
N VAL A 147 -38.43 42.24 -19.42
CA VAL A 147 -38.13 41.33 -18.32
C VAL A 147 -37.34 40.12 -18.81
N ASP A 148 -37.76 39.46 -19.89
CA ASP A 148 -37.07 38.31 -20.47
C ASP A 148 -35.65 38.67 -20.91
N VAL A 149 -35.49 39.86 -21.51
CA VAL A 149 -34.19 40.43 -21.90
C VAL A 149 -33.29 40.65 -20.69
N THR A 150 -33.84 41.22 -19.61
CA THR A 150 -33.10 41.47 -18.37
C THR A 150 -32.65 40.17 -17.73
N ILE A 151 -33.52 39.17 -17.64
CA ILE A 151 -33.21 37.83 -17.13
C ILE A 151 -32.09 37.20 -17.97
N ALA A 152 -32.18 37.25 -19.30
CA ALA A 152 -31.18 36.67 -20.18
C ALA A 152 -29.80 37.34 -20.01
N CYS A 153 -29.75 38.67 -19.86
CA CYS A 153 -28.51 39.39 -19.57
C CYS A 153 -27.93 39.01 -18.19
N LEU A 154 -28.77 38.89 -17.16
CA LEU A 154 -28.34 38.43 -15.83
C LEU A 154 -27.81 36.99 -15.88
N LEU A 155 -28.43 36.11 -16.67
CA LEU A 155 -27.95 34.74 -16.87
C LEU A 155 -26.59 34.70 -17.56
N LEU A 156 -26.37 35.51 -18.61
CA LEU A 156 -25.05 35.61 -19.25
C LEU A 156 -23.98 36.06 -18.25
N LEU A 157 -24.26 37.09 -17.44
CA LEU A 157 -23.33 37.56 -16.41
C LEU A 157 -23.11 36.53 -15.31
N SER A 158 -24.15 35.81 -14.89
CA SER A 158 -24.06 34.74 -13.90
C SER A 158 -23.25 33.55 -14.41
N SER A 159 -23.45 33.13 -15.66
CA SER A 159 -22.68 32.06 -16.30
C SER A 159 -21.20 32.40 -16.38
N ALA A 160 -20.87 33.61 -16.83
CA ALA A 160 -19.50 34.10 -16.86
C ALA A 160 -18.91 34.22 -15.44
N GLY A 161 -19.66 34.81 -14.51
CA GLY A 161 -19.24 35.00 -13.13
C GLY A 161 -18.96 33.68 -12.40
N MET A 162 -19.77 32.66 -12.63
CA MET A 162 -19.58 31.33 -12.06
C MET A 162 -18.31 30.66 -12.59
N GLN A 163 -18.07 30.67 -13.91
CA GLN A 163 -16.85 30.11 -14.49
C GLN A 163 -15.59 30.87 -14.03
N ILE A 164 -15.66 32.19 -13.92
CA ILE A 164 -14.59 33.02 -13.35
C ILE A 164 -14.35 32.64 -11.89
N THR A 165 -15.41 32.48 -11.10
CA THR A 165 -15.31 32.10 -9.68
C THR A 165 -14.66 30.73 -9.53
N PHE A 166 -15.06 29.74 -10.34
CA PHE A 166 -14.39 28.43 -10.35
C PHE A 166 -12.92 28.54 -10.75
N SER A 167 -12.58 29.36 -11.75
CA SER A 167 -11.19 29.59 -12.14
C SER A 167 -10.35 30.17 -10.98
N VAL A 168 -10.91 31.13 -10.24
CA VAL A 168 -10.25 31.73 -9.07
C VAL A 168 -10.10 30.72 -7.94
N ILE A 169 -11.15 29.93 -7.64
CA ILE A 169 -11.10 28.89 -6.61
C ILE A 169 -10.03 27.85 -6.94
N LEU A 170 -10.00 27.35 -8.18
CA LEU A 170 -9.04 26.34 -8.61
C LEU A 170 -7.59 26.85 -8.63
N LEU A 171 -7.38 28.16 -8.82
CA LEU A 171 -6.05 28.79 -8.73
C LEU A 171 -5.69 29.26 -7.31
N GLY A 172 -6.62 29.12 -6.36
CA GLY A 172 -6.40 29.49 -4.97
C GLY A 172 -5.40 28.56 -4.29
N LYS A 173 -4.50 29.13 -3.50
CA LYS A 173 -3.53 28.36 -2.71
C LYS A 173 -4.21 27.37 -1.76
N ASP A 174 -5.33 27.79 -1.15
CA ASP A 174 -6.10 26.94 -0.23
C ASP A 174 -6.65 25.67 -0.91
N PHE A 175 -6.87 25.72 -2.23
CA PHE A 175 -7.40 24.59 -3.00
C PHE A 175 -6.29 23.74 -3.62
N LEU A 176 -5.24 24.37 -4.17
CA LEU A 176 -4.08 23.64 -4.71
C LEU A 176 -3.20 23.01 -3.62
N GLY A 177 -3.30 23.49 -2.38
CA GLY A 177 -2.46 23.06 -1.27
C GLY A 177 -1.02 23.57 -1.37
N ASP A 178 -0.22 23.17 -0.38
CA ASP A 178 1.22 23.44 -0.39
C ASP A 178 1.93 22.54 -1.41
N ALA A 179 3.11 22.99 -1.87
CA ALA A 179 3.88 22.21 -2.82
C ALA A 179 4.27 20.86 -2.21
N PHE A 180 4.04 19.77 -2.95
CA PHE A 180 4.38 18.42 -2.48
C PHE A 180 5.84 18.28 -2.02
N ARG A 181 6.74 19.09 -2.60
CA ARG A 181 8.14 19.22 -2.18
C ARG A 181 8.35 19.47 -0.69
N GLU A 182 7.43 20.15 0.00
CA GLU A 182 7.52 20.39 1.45
C GLU A 182 7.47 19.09 2.26
N GLN A 183 6.84 18.03 1.72
CA GLN A 183 6.83 16.70 2.33
C GLN A 183 8.23 16.08 2.45
N ILE A 184 9.20 16.54 1.66
CA ILE A 184 10.59 16.06 1.74
C ILE A 184 11.21 16.46 3.08
N ASP A 185 10.96 17.68 3.55
CA ASP A 185 11.53 18.17 4.80
C ASP A 185 10.77 17.60 6.00
N ILE A 186 9.45 17.43 5.90
CA ILE A 186 8.65 16.70 6.89
C ILE A 186 9.17 15.26 7.05
N ALA A 187 9.47 14.58 5.93
CA ALA A 187 10.01 13.21 5.95
C ALA A 187 11.38 13.14 6.63
N LYS A 188 12.28 14.10 6.35
CA LYS A 188 13.59 14.20 6.99
C LYS A 188 13.47 14.41 8.50
N ASP A 189 12.62 15.34 8.91
CA ASP A 189 12.46 15.70 10.31
C ASP A 189 11.84 14.55 11.08
N TRP A 190 10.80 13.91 10.53
CA TRP A 190 10.22 12.70 11.10
C TRP A 190 11.26 11.58 11.23
N ARG A 191 12.07 11.35 10.19
CA ARG A 191 13.10 10.30 10.22
C ARG A 191 14.14 10.51 11.30
N ARG A 192 14.57 11.76 11.50
CA ARG A 192 15.60 12.13 12.48
C ARG A 192 15.09 12.15 13.91
N SER A 193 13.80 12.36 14.12
CA SER A 193 13.20 12.56 15.44
C SER A 193 12.44 11.34 15.95
N VAL A 194 11.45 10.87 15.21
CA VAL A 194 10.47 9.88 15.69
C VAL A 194 10.80 8.48 15.19
N ALA A 195 11.21 8.36 13.93
CA ALA A 195 11.27 7.08 13.22
C ALA A 195 12.23 6.04 13.84
N HIS A 196 13.31 6.53 14.47
CA HIS A 196 14.31 5.72 15.15
C HIS A 196 14.27 5.88 16.68
N ASP A 197 13.27 6.53 17.28
CA ASP A 197 13.21 6.63 18.75
C ASP A 197 12.89 5.25 19.36
N HIS A 198 13.75 4.78 20.27
CA HIS A 198 13.55 3.52 21.01
C HIS A 198 12.18 3.42 21.70
N LYS A 199 11.53 4.54 22.04
CA LYS A 199 10.17 4.57 22.62
C LYS A 199 9.09 4.02 21.70
N HIS A 200 9.34 4.02 20.39
CA HIS A 200 8.40 3.55 19.36
C HIS A 200 8.79 2.19 18.79
N MET A 201 9.80 1.53 19.37
CA MET A 201 10.12 0.15 19.07
C MET A 201 8.97 -0.75 19.52
N ASP A 202 8.57 -1.68 18.67
CA ASP A 202 7.48 -2.58 18.98
C ASP A 202 7.94 -3.76 19.86
N LEU A 203 6.99 -4.61 20.26
CA LEU A 203 7.31 -5.82 21.01
C LEU A 203 8.24 -6.73 20.19
N ALA A 204 8.08 -6.83 18.86
CA ALA A 204 8.96 -7.61 17.99
C ALA A 204 10.42 -7.12 17.92
N GLN A 205 10.77 -6.06 18.65
CA GLN A 205 12.07 -5.40 18.58
C GLN A 205 12.38 -4.95 17.15
N THR A 206 11.38 -4.48 16.42
CA THR A 206 11.49 -3.84 15.11
C THR A 206 11.34 -2.33 15.28
N SER A 207 12.08 -1.57 14.47
CA SER A 207 11.99 -0.11 14.49
C SER A 207 10.67 0.36 13.86
N LEU A 208 10.19 1.54 14.28
CA LEU A 208 8.99 2.15 13.68
C LEU A 208 9.19 2.37 12.17
N ILE A 209 10.38 2.81 11.77
CA ILE A 209 10.71 3.06 10.37
C ILE A 209 10.66 1.81 9.49
N SER A 210 11.21 0.67 9.96
CA SER A 210 11.14 -0.58 9.19
C SER A 210 9.70 -1.00 8.97
N ARG A 211 8.82 -0.81 9.96
CA ARG A 211 7.39 -1.10 9.84
C ARG A 211 6.67 -0.16 8.87
N VAL A 212 6.93 1.15 8.95
CA VAL A 212 6.33 2.16 8.06
C VAL A 212 6.74 1.93 6.60
N CYS A 213 8.01 1.63 6.36
CA CYS A 213 8.54 1.39 5.01
C CYS A 213 8.09 0.08 4.38
N ASN A 214 7.68 -0.90 5.19
CA ASN A 214 7.10 -2.16 4.74
C ASN A 214 5.56 -2.18 4.82
N GLU A 215 4.91 -1.01 4.92
CA GLU A 215 3.46 -0.85 4.87
C GLU A 215 2.70 -1.69 5.92
N ASP A 216 3.24 -1.77 7.15
CA ASP A 216 2.62 -2.54 8.23
C ASP A 216 1.24 -1.98 8.62
N GLY A 217 0.18 -2.72 8.26
CA GLY A 217 -1.20 -2.38 8.61
C GLY A 217 -1.52 -2.39 10.11
N LYS A 218 -0.58 -2.81 10.97
CA LYS A 218 -0.73 -2.85 12.45
C LYS A 218 -0.18 -1.59 13.13
N LEU A 219 0.24 -0.58 12.37
CA LEU A 219 0.76 0.67 12.91
C LEU A 219 -0.35 1.50 13.59
N ILE A 220 -0.15 1.82 14.87
CA ILE A 220 -1.00 2.77 15.62
C ILE A 220 -0.44 4.20 15.50
N LEU A 221 0.88 4.31 15.37
CA LEU A 221 1.60 5.57 15.17
C LEU A 221 2.11 5.65 13.74
N SER A 222 2.20 6.87 13.21
CA SER A 222 2.69 7.13 11.84
C SER A 222 1.89 6.46 10.72
N THR A 223 0.57 6.33 10.92
CA THR A 223 -0.37 5.87 9.91
C THR A 223 -0.38 6.76 8.67
N ASP A 224 -0.22 8.07 8.86
CA ASP A 224 -0.20 9.04 7.74
C ASP A 224 1.05 8.87 6.88
N GLN A 225 2.22 8.64 7.50
CA GLN A 225 3.46 8.35 6.76
C GLN A 225 3.36 7.03 6.00
N ALA A 226 2.82 5.98 6.63
CA ALA A 226 2.61 4.69 5.96
C ALA A 226 1.60 4.79 4.80
N SER A 227 0.50 5.52 4.98
CA SER A 227 -0.49 5.76 3.92
C SER A 227 0.10 6.56 2.77
N LEU A 228 0.87 7.61 3.07
CA LEU A 228 1.57 8.40 2.06
C LEU A 228 2.56 7.55 1.25
N LEU A 229 3.34 6.69 1.91
CA LEU A 229 4.27 5.77 1.22
C LEU A 229 3.52 4.76 0.35
N SER A 230 2.42 4.19 0.84
CA SER A 230 1.59 3.28 0.07
C SER A 230 0.99 3.97 -1.17
N GLN A 231 0.53 5.23 -1.03
CA GLN A 231 0.08 6.05 -2.16
C GLN A 231 1.21 6.33 -3.17
N ILE A 232 2.42 6.67 -2.70
CA ILE A 232 3.60 6.88 -3.56
C ILE A 232 3.94 5.60 -4.31
N ASN A 233 3.97 4.45 -3.62
CA ASN A 233 4.26 3.15 -4.22
C ASN A 233 3.22 2.78 -5.29
N ALA A 234 1.94 2.96 -4.99
CA ALA A 234 0.86 2.73 -5.95
C ALA A 234 0.92 3.69 -7.15
N PHE A 235 1.20 4.97 -6.92
CA PHE A 235 1.27 5.99 -7.96
C PHE A 235 2.45 5.76 -8.92
N LEU A 236 3.63 5.46 -8.38
CA LEU A 236 4.85 5.20 -9.16
C LEU A 236 4.97 3.76 -9.65
N GLY A 237 4.17 2.83 -9.14
CA GLY A 237 4.27 1.39 -9.45
C GLY A 237 5.50 0.72 -8.83
N LEU A 238 5.91 1.15 -7.63
CA LEU A 238 7.08 0.62 -6.92
C LEU A 238 6.68 -0.45 -5.91
N GLU A 239 7.53 -1.47 -5.72
CA GLU A 239 7.47 -2.31 -4.53
C GLU A 239 8.04 -1.56 -3.30
N SER A 240 7.73 -2.00 -2.09
CA SER A 240 8.08 -1.30 -0.84
C SER A 240 9.60 -1.02 -0.72
N ASN A 241 10.44 -1.95 -1.20
CA ASN A 241 11.91 -1.85 -1.13
C ASN A 241 12.57 -1.22 -2.39
N ASP A 242 11.81 -0.92 -3.43
CA ASP A 242 12.35 -0.41 -4.69
C ASP A 242 12.50 1.12 -4.68
N PHE A 243 13.64 1.59 -5.19
CA PHE A 243 13.96 3.02 -5.35
C PHE A 243 14.30 3.42 -6.78
N GLU A 244 14.10 2.49 -7.73
CA GLU A 244 14.28 2.70 -9.15
C GLU A 244 12.92 2.81 -9.82
N LEU A 245 12.75 3.87 -10.62
CA LEU A 245 11.49 4.11 -11.29
C LEU A 245 11.27 3.06 -12.40
N PRO A 246 10.16 2.31 -12.38
CA PRO A 246 9.82 1.46 -13.50
C PRO A 246 9.53 2.31 -14.74
N TRP A 247 9.65 1.70 -15.90
CA TRP A 247 9.30 2.34 -17.18
C TRP A 247 7.80 2.64 -17.27
N LEU A 248 6.96 1.82 -16.61
CA LEU A 248 5.51 1.97 -16.55
C LEU A 248 5.11 2.48 -15.17
N GLN A 249 4.67 3.73 -15.10
CA GLN A 249 4.23 4.37 -13.87
C GLN A 249 2.72 4.61 -13.96
N PRO A 250 1.88 3.77 -13.31
CA PRO A 250 0.44 3.78 -13.53
C PRO A 250 -0.22 5.12 -13.22
N GLY A 251 0.19 5.77 -12.13
CA GLY A 251 -0.32 7.08 -11.71
C GLY A 251 -0.01 8.18 -12.71
N ILE A 252 1.22 8.24 -13.23
CA ILE A 252 1.59 9.22 -14.28
C ILE A 252 0.79 8.98 -15.55
N LEU A 253 0.68 7.73 -16.00
CA LEU A 253 -0.08 7.42 -17.21
C LEU A 253 -1.54 7.82 -17.08
N LEU A 254 -2.17 7.48 -15.95
CA LEU A 254 -3.54 7.88 -15.68
C LEU A 254 -3.68 9.41 -15.61
N CYS A 255 -2.76 10.10 -14.92
CA CYS A 255 -2.71 11.57 -14.88
C CYS A 255 -2.63 12.17 -16.29
N MET A 256 -1.75 11.65 -17.13
CA MET A 256 -1.59 12.11 -18.51
C MET A 256 -2.82 11.81 -19.37
N LEU A 257 -3.51 10.68 -19.16
CA LEU A 257 -4.78 10.37 -19.82
C LEU A 257 -5.90 11.32 -19.39
N CYS A 258 -5.99 11.67 -18.10
CA CYS A 258 -6.94 12.64 -17.59
C CYS A 258 -6.66 14.05 -18.14
N ILE A 259 -5.39 14.47 -18.19
CA ILE A 259 -4.98 15.72 -18.81
C ILE A 259 -5.27 15.71 -20.32
N LEU A 260 -5.03 14.60 -21.03
CA LEU A 260 -5.39 14.44 -22.43
C LEU A 260 -6.90 14.63 -22.65
N LEU A 261 -7.72 13.94 -21.87
CA LEU A 261 -9.17 14.08 -21.95
C LEU A 261 -9.58 15.53 -21.69
N TRP A 262 -8.99 16.17 -20.69
CA TRP A 262 -9.22 17.58 -20.37
C TRP A 262 -8.82 18.53 -21.51
N CYS A 263 -7.65 18.32 -22.12
CA CYS A 263 -7.19 19.07 -23.28
C CYS A 263 -8.11 18.87 -24.50
N LEU A 264 -8.62 17.66 -24.73
CA LEU A 264 -9.57 17.38 -25.82
C LEU A 264 -10.89 18.14 -25.63
N TYR A 265 -11.39 18.25 -24.40
CA TYR A 265 -12.55 19.10 -24.09
C TYR A 265 -12.28 20.57 -24.45
N LEU A 266 -11.10 21.10 -24.10
CA LEU A 266 -10.75 22.45 -24.51
C LEU A 266 -10.63 22.57 -26.03
N CYS A 267 -9.98 21.63 -26.72
CA CYS A 267 -9.86 21.66 -28.18
C CYS A 267 -11.23 21.71 -28.86
N GLN A 268 -12.22 20.99 -28.32
CA GLN A 268 -13.61 21.07 -28.78
C GLN A 268 -14.19 22.48 -28.59
N GLU A 269 -13.98 23.10 -27.42
CA GLU A 269 -14.45 24.46 -27.14
C GLU A 269 -13.76 25.52 -28.01
N LEU A 270 -12.44 25.42 -28.20
CA LEU A 270 -11.67 26.29 -29.10
C LEU A 270 -12.23 26.23 -30.51
N ARG A 271 -12.41 25.02 -31.03
CA ARG A 271 -12.95 24.77 -32.36
C ARG A 271 -14.35 25.38 -32.51
N ALA A 272 -15.22 25.18 -31.52
CA ALA A 272 -16.56 25.78 -31.51
C ALA A 272 -16.51 27.32 -31.51
N VAL A 273 -15.63 27.93 -30.71
CA VAL A 273 -15.47 29.38 -30.67
C VAL A 273 -14.93 29.92 -32.00
N PHE A 274 -13.87 29.33 -32.55
CA PHE A 274 -13.27 29.77 -33.80
C PHE A 274 -14.21 29.64 -34.99
N PHE A 275 -14.94 28.53 -35.12
CA PHE A 275 -15.96 28.40 -36.17
C PHE A 275 -17.10 29.40 -36.01
N SER A 276 -17.54 29.64 -34.78
CA SER A 276 -18.60 30.62 -34.55
C SER A 276 -18.16 32.06 -34.89
N LEU A 277 -16.89 32.41 -34.62
CA LEU A 277 -16.31 33.70 -34.96
C LEU A 277 -16.12 33.83 -36.48
N GLU A 278 -15.62 32.77 -37.11
CA GLU A 278 -15.45 32.71 -38.55
C GLU A 278 -16.78 32.85 -39.29
N ALA A 279 -17.79 32.05 -38.91
CA ALA A 279 -19.10 32.10 -39.54
C ALA A 279 -19.72 33.50 -39.47
N VAL A 280 -19.60 34.17 -38.32
CA VAL A 280 -20.07 35.55 -38.14
C VAL A 280 -19.20 36.57 -38.89
N SER A 281 -17.92 36.28 -39.12
CA SER A 281 -17.01 37.15 -39.87
C SER A 281 -17.36 37.25 -41.36
N PHE A 282 -17.99 36.21 -41.94
CA PHE A 282 -18.45 36.17 -43.32
C PHE A 282 -19.77 36.91 -43.57
N LEU A 283 -20.52 37.27 -42.52
CA LEU A 283 -21.77 38.01 -42.69
C LEU A 283 -21.50 39.45 -43.15
N PRO A 284 -22.24 39.96 -44.15
CA PRO A 284 -22.08 41.35 -44.58
C PRO A 284 -22.47 42.31 -43.46
N ARG A 285 -21.66 43.35 -43.27
CA ARG A 285 -21.78 44.31 -42.17
C ARG A 285 -22.58 45.54 -42.59
N GLY A 286 -23.34 46.12 -41.67
CA GLY A 286 -24.22 47.25 -41.92
C GLY A 286 -24.41 48.18 -40.72
N ARG A 287 -25.22 49.23 -40.89
CA ARG A 287 -25.64 50.10 -39.77
C ARG A 287 -26.74 49.45 -38.93
N SER A 288 -27.67 48.74 -39.57
CA SER A 288 -28.75 47.98 -38.93
C SER A 288 -28.58 46.48 -39.15
N THR A 289 -29.11 45.67 -38.24
CA THR A 289 -29.16 44.21 -38.41
C THR A 289 -30.51 43.83 -39.02
N ILE A 290 -30.50 43.00 -40.06
CA ILE A 290 -31.71 42.52 -40.74
C ILE A 290 -31.75 40.99 -40.62
N LEU A 291 -32.77 40.49 -39.91
CA LEU A 291 -33.06 39.07 -39.73
C LEU A 291 -34.36 38.74 -40.45
N GLN A 292 -34.32 37.83 -41.42
CA GLN A 292 -35.49 37.42 -42.20
C GLN A 292 -35.58 35.89 -42.19
N ASN A 293 -36.70 35.35 -41.70
CA ASN A 293 -36.97 33.90 -41.63
C ASN A 293 -35.85 33.10 -40.93
N GLY A 294 -35.29 33.62 -39.84
CA GLY A 294 -34.19 32.96 -39.11
C GLY A 294 -32.80 33.14 -39.74
N ARG A 295 -32.70 33.76 -40.92
CA ARG A 295 -31.44 34.02 -41.63
C ARG A 295 -30.95 35.46 -41.44
N PHE A 296 -29.67 35.61 -41.09
CA PHE A 296 -29.02 36.92 -41.07
C PHE A 296 -28.66 37.37 -42.49
N LEU A 297 -29.32 38.42 -42.98
CA LEU A 297 -28.97 39.05 -44.26
C LEU A 297 -27.86 40.09 -44.10
N GLN A 298 -27.85 40.81 -42.97
CA GLN A 298 -26.86 41.83 -42.67
C GLN A 298 -26.74 42.01 -41.15
N MET A 299 -25.52 42.17 -40.62
CA MET A 299 -25.26 42.35 -39.19
C MET A 299 -24.69 43.74 -38.87
N SER A 300 -25.19 44.40 -37.83
CA SER A 300 -24.66 45.70 -37.41
C SER A 300 -23.24 45.60 -36.85
N TYR A 301 -22.39 46.62 -37.09
CA TYR A 301 -21.01 46.66 -36.54
C TYR A 301 -20.97 46.52 -35.01
N ILE A 302 -21.89 47.17 -34.29
CA ILE A 302 -21.95 47.14 -32.83
C ILE A 302 -22.18 45.71 -32.33
N ARG A 303 -23.16 44.99 -32.92
CA ARG A 303 -23.43 43.59 -32.55
C ARG A 303 -22.27 42.67 -32.92
N PHE A 304 -21.61 42.91 -34.05
CA PHE A 304 -20.44 42.13 -34.46
C PHE A 304 -19.32 42.23 -33.41
N TYR A 305 -18.91 43.45 -33.05
CA TYR A 305 -17.86 43.64 -32.05
C TYR A 305 -18.27 43.14 -30.66
N ALA A 306 -19.53 43.34 -30.25
CA ALA A 306 -20.04 42.82 -28.99
C ALA A 306 -20.01 41.28 -28.96
N TYR A 307 -20.42 40.62 -30.05
CA TYR A 307 -20.36 39.17 -30.20
C TYR A 307 -18.90 38.68 -30.13
N CYS A 308 -17.99 39.31 -30.88
CA CYS A 308 -16.57 38.97 -30.85
C CYS A 308 -15.98 39.14 -29.43
N LEU A 309 -16.26 40.25 -28.75
CA LEU A 309 -15.77 40.49 -27.38
C LEU A 309 -16.26 39.42 -26.41
N ILE A 310 -17.55 39.07 -26.46
CA ILE A 310 -18.14 38.03 -25.60
C ILE A 310 -17.53 36.66 -25.90
N ARG A 311 -17.33 36.32 -27.18
CA ARG A 311 -16.67 35.07 -27.58
C ARG A 311 -15.20 35.01 -27.15
N LEU A 312 -14.46 36.10 -27.26
CA LEU A 312 -13.09 36.18 -26.77
C LEU A 312 -13.01 36.10 -25.24
N SER A 313 -14.00 36.65 -24.53
CA SER A 313 -14.07 36.50 -23.07
C SER A 313 -14.35 35.05 -22.64
N ARG A 314 -15.25 34.33 -23.33
CA ARG A 314 -15.46 32.88 -23.13
C ARG A 314 -14.17 32.10 -23.37
N LEU A 315 -13.48 32.42 -24.46
CA LEU A 315 -12.18 31.81 -24.79
C LEU A 315 -11.14 32.03 -23.68
N ALA A 316 -11.02 33.27 -23.19
CA ALA A 316 -10.10 33.60 -22.11
C ALA A 316 -10.41 32.84 -20.81
N ILE A 317 -11.70 32.74 -20.44
CA ILE A 317 -12.16 31.97 -19.28
C ILE A 317 -11.86 30.48 -19.48
N ALA A 318 -12.13 29.92 -20.65
CA ALA A 318 -11.85 28.52 -20.95
C ALA A 318 -10.35 28.19 -20.88
N VAL A 319 -9.48 29.09 -21.36
CA VAL A 319 -8.02 28.93 -21.26
C VAL A 319 -7.55 29.04 -19.80
N ALA A 320 -8.12 29.95 -19.00
CA ALA A 320 -7.82 30.04 -17.58
C ALA A 320 -8.25 28.78 -16.82
N LEU A 321 -9.44 28.24 -17.12
CA LEU A 321 -9.93 26.98 -16.56
C LEU A 321 -9.06 25.79 -16.99
N LEU A 322 -8.59 25.75 -18.24
CA LEU A 322 -7.66 24.71 -18.68
C LEU A 322 -6.42 24.73 -17.80
N TYR A 323 -5.78 25.90 -17.68
CA TYR A 323 -4.56 26.04 -16.89
C TYR A 323 -4.78 25.62 -15.43
N ALA A 324 -5.84 26.10 -14.80
CA ALA A 324 -6.20 25.75 -13.44
C ALA A 324 -6.49 24.24 -13.28
N GLY A 325 -7.23 23.64 -14.22
CA GLY A 325 -7.53 22.21 -14.21
C GLY A 325 -6.30 21.33 -14.43
N VAL A 326 -5.36 21.75 -15.28
CA VAL A 326 -4.08 21.06 -15.47
C VAL A 326 -3.25 21.09 -14.19
N LEU A 327 -3.14 22.26 -13.53
CA LEU A 327 -2.46 22.39 -12.24
C LEU A 327 -3.09 21.50 -11.17
N TRP A 328 -4.43 21.49 -11.09
CA TRP A 328 -5.15 20.69 -10.11
C TRP A 328 -4.99 19.18 -10.34
N LEU A 329 -5.11 18.72 -11.59
CA LEU A 329 -4.88 17.31 -11.94
C LEU A 329 -3.44 16.90 -11.69
N ALA A 330 -2.47 17.72 -12.09
CA ALA A 330 -1.06 17.42 -11.92
C ALA A 330 -0.60 17.48 -10.45
N GLY A 331 -1.33 18.16 -9.55
CA GLY A 331 -1.06 18.17 -8.12
C GLY A 331 -1.72 17.04 -7.33
N THR A 332 -2.56 16.22 -7.97
CA THR A 332 -3.28 15.14 -7.29
C THR A 332 -2.38 13.90 -7.11
N THR A 333 -2.13 13.49 -5.86
CA THR A 333 -1.22 12.38 -5.53
C THR A 333 -1.92 11.01 -5.46
N SER A 334 -3.23 11.00 -5.31
CA SER A 334 -4.05 9.80 -5.19
C SER A 334 -4.72 9.44 -6.50
N ILE A 335 -4.60 8.17 -6.92
CA ILE A 335 -5.16 7.65 -8.18
C ILE A 335 -6.68 7.78 -8.21
N THR A 336 -7.37 7.48 -7.09
CA THR A 336 -8.83 7.58 -7.01
C THR A 336 -9.31 9.01 -7.13
N ASP A 337 -8.59 9.93 -6.51
CA ASP A 337 -8.95 11.36 -6.52
C ASP A 337 -8.70 11.97 -7.90
N LEU A 338 -7.70 11.48 -8.62
CA LEU A 338 -7.37 11.95 -9.97
C LEU A 338 -8.53 11.72 -10.96
N ILE A 339 -9.17 10.55 -10.91
CA ILE A 339 -10.36 10.26 -11.73
C ILE A 339 -11.53 11.16 -11.32
N LEU A 340 -11.76 11.30 -10.01
CA LEU A 340 -12.84 12.11 -9.47
C LEU A 340 -12.69 13.60 -9.85
N ASN A 341 -11.47 14.13 -9.76
CA ASN A 341 -11.12 15.49 -10.13
C ASN A 341 -11.29 15.72 -11.65
N ALA A 342 -10.90 14.75 -12.49
CA ALA A 342 -11.08 14.85 -13.94
C ALA A 342 -12.57 14.92 -14.34
N VAL A 343 -13.42 14.12 -13.68
CA VAL A 343 -14.88 14.17 -13.91
C VAL A 343 -15.47 15.48 -13.41
N ALA A 344 -15.06 15.96 -12.24
CA ALA A 344 -15.51 17.23 -11.69
C ALA A 344 -15.18 18.42 -12.61
N LEU A 345 -13.98 18.44 -13.20
CA LEU A 345 -13.58 19.45 -14.18
C LEU A 345 -14.48 19.46 -15.42
N SER A 346 -14.84 18.28 -15.95
CA SER A 346 -15.78 18.17 -17.07
C SER A 346 -17.16 18.73 -16.72
N ALA A 347 -17.63 18.50 -15.49
CA ALA A 347 -18.88 19.07 -15.01
C ALA A 347 -18.81 20.61 -14.94
N ILE A 348 -17.71 21.19 -14.45
CA ILE A 348 -17.51 22.65 -14.34
C ILE A 348 -17.63 23.35 -15.71
N LEU A 349 -17.09 22.76 -16.78
CA LEU A 349 -17.22 23.33 -18.13
C LEU A 349 -18.66 23.34 -18.64
N GLN A 350 -19.47 22.34 -18.28
CA GLN A 350 -20.85 22.20 -18.78
C GLN A 350 -21.88 23.02 -17.97
N VAL A 351 -21.49 23.62 -16.84
CA VAL A 351 -22.46 24.29 -15.96
C VAL A 351 -23.13 25.47 -16.65
N ASP A 352 -22.45 26.18 -17.55
CA ASP A 352 -23.07 27.29 -18.28
C ASP A 352 -24.17 26.82 -19.25
N GLU A 353 -23.98 25.69 -19.93
CA GLU A 353 -25.01 25.05 -20.76
C GLU A 353 -26.20 24.56 -19.92
N MET A 354 -25.93 24.01 -18.73
CA MET A 354 -26.97 23.55 -17.80
C MET A 354 -27.80 24.73 -17.27
N VAL A 355 -27.13 25.82 -16.85
CA VAL A 355 -27.77 27.05 -16.39
C VAL A 355 -28.60 27.69 -17.50
N PHE A 356 -28.08 27.73 -18.74
CA PHE A 356 -28.82 28.20 -19.90
C PHE A 356 -30.09 27.37 -20.13
N THR A 357 -29.96 26.04 -20.18
CA THR A 357 -31.08 25.14 -20.47
C THR A 357 -32.18 25.20 -19.41
N ALA A 358 -31.79 25.38 -18.14
CA ALA A 358 -32.72 25.42 -17.02
C ALA A 358 -33.43 26.78 -16.87
N LEU A 359 -32.72 27.90 -17.05
CA LEU A 359 -33.19 29.22 -16.63
C LEU A 359 -33.51 30.19 -17.78
N MET A 360 -33.02 29.94 -19.01
CA MET A 360 -33.26 30.86 -20.13
C MET A 360 -34.76 30.90 -20.50
N PRO A 361 -35.38 32.09 -20.64
CA PRO A 361 -36.78 32.20 -21.07
C PRO A 361 -37.05 31.47 -22.38
N LYS A 362 -38.12 30.67 -22.41
CA LYS A 362 -38.46 29.80 -23.57
C LYS A 362 -38.56 30.56 -24.89
N LYS A 363 -39.05 31.81 -24.87
CA LYS A 363 -39.12 32.66 -26.08
C LYS A 363 -37.74 32.93 -26.68
N ILE A 364 -36.75 33.23 -25.84
CA ILE A 364 -35.38 33.47 -26.30
C ILE A 364 -34.73 32.15 -26.74
N GLN A 365 -34.99 31.05 -26.02
CA GLN A 365 -34.51 29.72 -26.40
C GLN A 365 -35.02 29.30 -27.79
N ILE A 366 -36.32 29.47 -28.07
CA ILE A 366 -36.91 29.18 -29.38
C ILE A 366 -36.28 30.06 -30.47
N ASN A 367 -36.14 31.37 -30.24
CA ASN A 367 -35.52 32.25 -31.23
C ASN A 367 -34.04 31.94 -31.50
N ILE A 368 -33.29 31.39 -30.51
CA ILE A 368 -31.92 30.91 -30.71
C ILE A 368 -31.93 29.59 -31.50
N GLN A 369 -32.87 28.70 -31.23
CA GLN A 369 -33.04 27.43 -31.95
C GLN A 369 -33.51 27.62 -33.40
N ASP A 370 -34.28 28.67 -33.67
CA ASP A 370 -34.79 29.03 -34.99
C ASP A 370 -33.75 29.76 -35.87
N LEU A 371 -32.55 30.05 -35.35
CA LEU A 371 -31.47 30.62 -36.16
C LEU A 371 -31.00 29.60 -37.20
N GLU A 372 -31.11 29.97 -38.48
CA GLU A 372 -30.63 29.14 -39.57
C GLU A 372 -29.11 28.95 -39.44
N ALA A 373 -28.66 27.71 -39.63
CA ALA A 373 -27.24 27.38 -39.63
C ALA A 373 -26.51 28.16 -40.74
N LEU A 374 -25.40 28.81 -40.38
CA LEU A 374 -24.60 29.55 -41.35
C LEU A 374 -23.81 28.57 -42.21
N LYS A 375 -23.95 28.69 -43.52
CA LYS A 375 -23.15 27.91 -44.47
C LYS A 375 -21.77 28.53 -44.60
N VAL A 376 -20.74 27.80 -44.19
CA VAL A 376 -19.34 28.21 -44.33
C VAL A 376 -18.69 27.35 -45.40
N ARG A 377 -17.99 27.98 -46.35
CA ARG A 377 -17.23 27.24 -47.37
C ARG A 377 -15.98 26.65 -46.74
N TYR A 378 -15.91 25.33 -46.72
CA TYR A 378 -14.79 24.60 -46.15
C TYR A 378 -13.76 24.26 -47.23
N SER A 379 -12.59 24.89 -47.18
CA SER A 379 -11.48 24.51 -48.07
C SER A 379 -10.71 23.32 -47.50
N ASN A 380 -10.39 22.34 -48.34
CA ASN A 380 -9.60 21.16 -47.97
C ASN A 380 -8.25 21.53 -47.33
N PHE A 381 -7.56 22.53 -47.87
CA PHE A 381 -6.27 22.97 -47.30
C PHE A 381 -6.42 23.52 -45.88
N ARG A 382 -7.52 24.24 -45.62
CA ARG A 382 -7.82 24.80 -44.30
C ARG A 382 -8.07 23.70 -43.28
N SER A 383 -8.87 22.69 -43.64
CA SER A 383 -9.18 21.55 -42.76
C SER A 383 -7.91 20.79 -42.36
N GLN A 384 -6.99 20.59 -43.31
CA GLN A 384 -5.69 19.97 -43.05
C GLN A 384 -4.83 20.82 -42.11
N PHE A 385 -4.73 22.13 -42.38
CA PHE A 385 -3.98 23.05 -41.53
C PHE A 385 -4.54 23.12 -40.10
N GLU A 386 -5.87 23.21 -39.97
CA GLU A 386 -6.56 23.20 -38.67
C GLU A 386 -6.25 21.90 -37.90
N SER A 387 -6.34 20.75 -38.56
CA SER A 387 -6.04 19.45 -37.94
C SER A 387 -4.58 19.38 -37.46
N VAL A 388 -3.63 19.88 -38.25
CA VAL A 388 -2.21 19.94 -37.87
C VAL A 388 -1.98 20.89 -36.69
N VAL A 389 -2.62 22.07 -36.70
CA VAL A 389 -2.52 23.03 -35.59
C VAL A 389 -3.14 22.46 -34.31
N LEU A 390 -4.31 21.84 -34.38
CA LEU A 390 -4.97 21.21 -33.23
C LEU A 390 -4.12 20.05 -32.68
N LEU A 391 -3.52 19.24 -33.55
CA LEU A 391 -2.60 18.18 -33.14
C LEU A 391 -1.37 18.78 -32.44
N ALA A 392 -0.73 19.79 -33.03
CA ALA A 392 0.44 20.46 -32.45
C ALA A 392 0.11 21.11 -31.10
N LEU A 393 -1.05 21.77 -30.97
CA LEU A 393 -1.53 22.34 -29.72
C LEU A 393 -1.78 21.25 -28.67
N THR A 394 -2.44 20.16 -29.04
CA THR A 394 -2.72 19.03 -28.13
C THR A 394 -1.41 18.41 -27.64
N CYS A 395 -0.44 18.16 -28.53
CA CYS A 395 0.88 17.68 -28.15
C CYS A 395 1.61 18.68 -27.23
N GLY A 396 1.59 19.97 -27.55
CA GLY A 396 2.20 21.01 -26.72
C GLY A 396 1.58 21.08 -25.32
N PHE A 397 0.25 21.04 -25.22
CA PHE A 397 -0.49 21.02 -23.96
C PHE A 397 -0.34 19.72 -23.16
N LEU A 398 0.16 18.64 -23.76
CA LEU A 398 0.52 17.41 -23.03
C LEU A 398 1.97 17.42 -22.57
N LEU A 399 2.89 17.83 -23.45
CA LEU A 399 4.30 17.88 -23.12
C LEU A 399 4.58 18.91 -22.02
N TRP A 400 3.92 20.06 -22.05
CA TRP A 400 4.11 21.11 -21.05
C TRP A 400 3.85 20.64 -19.61
N PRO A 401 2.66 20.13 -19.23
CA PRO A 401 2.40 19.70 -17.86
C PRO A 401 3.22 18.48 -17.46
N TYR A 402 3.57 17.60 -18.41
CA TYR A 402 4.48 16.50 -18.13
C TYR A 402 5.83 17.00 -17.63
N PHE A 403 6.48 17.91 -18.36
CA PHE A 403 7.80 18.41 -17.99
C PHE A 403 7.79 19.41 -16.83
N SER A 404 6.73 20.21 -16.69
CA SER A 404 6.67 21.27 -15.67
C SER A 404 6.07 20.84 -14.34
N HIS A 405 5.18 19.85 -14.32
CA HIS A 405 4.42 19.49 -13.11
C HIS A 405 4.49 18.00 -12.80
N VAL A 406 4.04 17.12 -13.70
CA VAL A 406 3.89 15.68 -13.42
C VAL A 406 5.23 14.97 -13.21
N GLY A 407 6.22 15.25 -14.07
CA GLY A 407 7.58 14.70 -13.94
C GLY A 407 8.28 15.14 -12.65
N PRO A 408 8.31 16.45 -12.34
CA PRO A 408 8.80 16.93 -11.05
C PRO A 408 8.07 16.33 -9.84
N LEU A 409 6.73 16.20 -9.89
CA LEU A 409 5.97 15.55 -8.80
C LEU A 409 6.44 14.11 -8.57
N ALA A 410 6.65 13.34 -9.63
CA ALA A 410 7.12 11.96 -9.51
C ALA A 410 8.55 11.87 -8.92
N ALA A 411 9.42 12.81 -9.30
CA ALA A 411 10.75 12.93 -8.71
C ALA A 411 10.68 13.30 -7.22
N ASP A 412 9.81 14.24 -6.84
CA ASP A 412 9.60 14.63 -5.45
C ASP A 412 8.99 13.48 -4.63
N MET A 413 8.04 12.71 -5.16
CA MET A 413 7.49 11.49 -4.53
C MET A 413 8.56 10.44 -4.27
N LEU A 414 9.42 10.18 -5.25
CA LEU A 414 10.54 9.26 -5.07
C LEU A 414 11.53 9.77 -4.01
N GLU A 415 11.78 11.08 -3.98
CA GLU A 415 12.66 11.68 -2.98
C GLU A 415 12.06 11.61 -1.58
N VAL A 416 10.76 11.84 -1.41
CA VAL A 416 10.05 11.62 -0.14
C VAL A 416 10.19 10.16 0.32
N LYS A 417 9.98 9.20 -0.58
CA LYS A 417 10.21 7.77 -0.27
C LYS A 417 11.65 7.50 0.13
N ARG A 418 12.63 8.10 -0.55
CA ARG A 418 14.05 7.97 -0.17
C ARG A 418 14.32 8.55 1.21
N GLN A 419 13.79 9.74 1.52
CA GLN A 419 13.96 10.34 2.83
C GLN A 419 13.36 9.45 3.93
N TYR A 420 12.20 8.84 3.71
CA TYR A 420 11.63 7.89 4.67
C TYR A 420 12.40 6.57 4.77
N CYS A 421 12.74 5.94 3.64
CA CYS A 421 13.08 4.51 3.63
C CYS A 421 14.48 4.16 3.12
N TYR A 422 15.21 5.08 2.50
CA TYR A 422 16.54 4.73 1.96
C TYR A 422 17.56 4.47 3.07
N GLY A 423 18.45 3.49 2.91
CA GLY A 423 19.50 3.18 3.89
C GLY A 423 19.06 2.24 5.01
N ASN A 424 19.81 2.21 6.11
CA ASN A 424 19.54 1.30 7.23
C ASN A 424 18.26 1.73 7.99
N GLN A 425 17.34 0.80 8.17
CA GLN A 425 16.08 0.99 8.90
C GLN A 425 16.11 0.24 10.24
N ASP A 426 16.98 -0.75 10.39
CA ASP A 426 16.94 -1.73 11.48
C ASP A 426 17.79 -1.30 12.69
N PHE A 427 17.51 -0.11 13.20
CA PHE A 427 18.06 0.36 14.46
C PHE A 427 17.15 1.39 15.14
N VAL A 428 17.32 1.54 16.44
CA VAL A 428 16.74 2.61 17.25
C VAL A 428 17.81 3.30 18.08
N VAL A 429 17.52 4.52 18.51
CA VAL A 429 18.39 5.36 19.33
C VAL A 429 17.63 5.89 20.54
N GLY A 430 18.35 6.05 21.66
CA GLY A 430 17.88 6.69 22.87
C GLY A 430 18.97 7.57 23.47
N ALA A 431 18.58 8.72 24.02
CA ALA A 431 19.53 9.61 24.70
C ALA A 431 19.54 9.32 26.21
N ASN A 432 20.71 8.98 26.76
CA ASN A 432 20.88 8.93 28.20
C ASN A 432 21.06 10.36 28.72
N ALA A 433 20.03 10.89 29.38
CA ALA A 433 20.02 12.28 29.86
C ALA A 433 21.10 12.58 30.92
N GLN A 434 21.56 11.59 31.69
CA GLN A 434 22.59 11.79 32.71
C GLN A 434 23.99 11.83 32.09
N GLN A 435 24.25 10.92 31.16
CA GLN A 435 25.56 10.79 30.50
C GLN A 435 25.72 11.72 29.28
N GLN A 436 24.61 12.31 28.79
CA GLN A 436 24.58 13.12 27.57
C GLN A 436 25.12 12.36 26.34
N VAL A 437 24.90 11.04 26.30
CA VAL A 437 25.31 10.16 25.20
C VAL A 437 24.09 9.53 24.54
N THR A 438 24.13 9.41 23.22
CA THR A 438 23.13 8.67 22.45
C THR A 438 23.57 7.21 22.32
N ILE A 439 22.73 6.30 22.79
CA ILE A 439 22.93 4.85 22.72
C ILE A 439 22.06 4.33 21.57
N GLY A 440 22.65 3.52 20.69
CA GLY A 440 21.95 2.86 19.59
C GLY A 440 21.78 1.36 19.85
N LEU A 441 20.63 0.81 19.48
CA LEU A 441 20.33 -0.62 19.49
C LEU A 441 20.00 -1.05 18.06
N LYS A 442 20.64 -2.13 17.58
CA LYS A 442 20.27 -2.78 16.31
C LYS A 442 18.97 -3.55 16.52
N THR A 443 17.95 -3.27 15.72
CA THR A 443 16.65 -3.95 15.79
C THR A 443 16.63 -5.17 14.85
N LYS A 444 15.62 -6.03 15.00
CA LYS A 444 15.37 -7.09 14.02
C LYS A 444 14.81 -6.50 12.72
N PRO A 445 15.14 -7.06 11.54
CA PRO A 445 14.56 -6.63 10.27
C PRO A 445 13.08 -7.02 10.17
N PHE A 446 12.27 -6.17 9.54
CA PHE A 446 10.88 -6.48 9.22
C PHE A 446 10.79 -7.18 7.84
N PRO A 447 9.88 -8.16 7.65
CA PRO A 447 9.04 -8.81 8.64
C PRO A 447 9.82 -9.86 9.45
N VAL A 448 9.71 -9.82 10.78
CA VAL A 448 10.23 -10.91 11.62
C VAL A 448 9.24 -12.06 11.53
N THR A 449 9.52 -13.05 10.68
CA THR A 449 8.59 -14.16 10.44
C THR A 449 8.66 -15.29 11.47
N ASP A 450 9.69 -15.41 12.33
CA ASP A 450 9.95 -16.74 12.95
C ASP A 450 10.32 -16.81 14.43
N THR A 451 10.20 -15.75 15.23
CA THR A 451 10.24 -15.91 16.70
C THR A 451 9.26 -14.95 17.34
N GLY A 452 8.00 -15.39 17.46
CA GLY A 452 7.01 -14.64 18.22
C GLY A 452 7.55 -14.32 19.61
N LEU A 453 7.31 -13.12 20.13
CA LEU A 453 7.69 -12.85 21.52
C LEU A 453 6.88 -13.71 22.47
N LEU A 454 7.41 -13.99 23.67
CA LEU A 454 6.65 -14.64 24.73
C LEU A 454 5.28 -13.97 24.94
N THR A 455 5.22 -12.63 24.87
CA THR A 455 3.97 -11.88 24.99
C THR A 455 3.03 -12.10 23.81
N GLN A 456 3.54 -12.29 22.59
CA GLN A 456 2.71 -12.62 21.42
C GLN A 456 2.16 -14.05 21.54
N PHE A 457 3.01 -15.02 21.87
CA PHE A 457 2.58 -16.39 22.16
C PHE A 457 1.55 -16.45 23.29
N ALA A 458 1.74 -15.66 24.34
CA ALA A 458 0.81 -15.59 25.45
C ALA A 458 -0.56 -15.03 25.03
N VAL A 459 -0.58 -13.99 24.20
CA VAL A 459 -1.82 -13.45 23.63
C VAL A 459 -2.46 -14.46 22.69
N GLU A 460 -1.70 -15.12 21.81
CA GLU A 460 -2.20 -16.14 20.88
C GLU A 460 -2.81 -17.34 21.61
N ASP A 461 -2.18 -17.79 22.70
CA ASP A 461 -2.72 -18.86 23.57
C ASP A 461 -4.09 -18.49 24.16
N PHE A 462 -4.32 -17.21 24.48
CA PHE A 462 -5.49 -16.82 25.24
C PHE A 462 -6.61 -16.19 24.42
N ILE A 463 -6.30 -15.46 23.34
CA ILE A 463 -7.27 -14.61 22.62
C ILE A 463 -8.46 -15.39 22.05
N TRP A 464 -8.27 -16.67 21.72
CA TRP A 464 -9.31 -17.54 21.17
C TRP A 464 -9.93 -18.49 22.20
N LYS A 465 -9.47 -18.47 23.45
CA LYS A 465 -10.01 -19.34 24.50
C LYS A 465 -11.39 -18.86 25.00
N PRO A 466 -12.31 -19.77 25.37
CA PRO A 466 -13.58 -19.41 25.98
C PRO A 466 -13.40 -18.54 27.23
N LYS A 467 -14.41 -17.70 27.53
CA LYS A 467 -14.42 -16.93 28.78
C LYS A 467 -14.37 -17.89 29.97
N GLY A 468 -13.42 -17.65 30.88
CA GLY A 468 -13.19 -18.47 32.06
C GLY A 468 -12.19 -19.61 31.87
N SER A 469 -11.66 -19.81 30.66
CA SER A 469 -10.48 -20.67 30.45
C SER A 469 -9.21 -19.99 30.98
N GLU A 470 -8.21 -20.78 31.35
CA GLU A 470 -6.91 -20.30 31.82
C GLU A 470 -5.89 -20.24 30.68
N SER A 471 -4.93 -19.31 30.80
CA SER A 471 -3.80 -19.24 29.87
C SER A 471 -2.65 -20.12 30.36
N ASN A 472 -1.92 -20.71 29.42
CA ASN A 472 -0.67 -21.40 29.73
C ASN A 472 0.49 -20.43 29.97
N TYR A 473 0.38 -19.18 29.51
CA TYR A 473 1.48 -18.20 29.52
C TYR A 473 1.15 -16.89 30.25
N ILE A 474 -0.13 -16.59 30.47
CA ILE A 474 -0.57 -15.36 31.14
C ILE A 474 -0.95 -15.66 32.59
N MET A 475 -0.33 -14.91 33.50
CA MET A 475 -0.77 -14.82 34.88
C MET A 475 -1.67 -13.60 35.08
N PHE A 476 -2.97 -13.82 35.22
CA PHE A 476 -3.93 -12.74 35.43
C PHE A 476 -3.87 -12.19 36.87
N ARG A 477 -4.13 -10.89 37.00
CA ARG A 477 -4.23 -10.18 38.27
C ARG A 477 -5.60 -9.51 38.37
N GLU A 478 -6.19 -9.56 39.56
CA GLU A 478 -7.55 -9.07 39.79
C GLU A 478 -7.66 -7.54 39.74
N THR A 479 -6.58 -6.82 40.01
CA THR A 479 -6.56 -5.36 40.08
C THR A 479 -5.43 -4.76 39.25
N SER A 480 -5.61 -3.53 38.78
CA SER A 480 -4.56 -2.79 38.07
C SER A 480 -3.35 -2.51 38.96
N GLY A 481 -3.56 -2.26 40.27
CA GLY A 481 -2.48 -2.06 41.23
C GLY A 481 -1.60 -3.30 41.37
N SER A 482 -2.22 -4.47 41.59
CA SER A 482 -1.48 -5.73 41.67
C SER A 482 -0.85 -6.12 40.33
N PHE A 483 -1.45 -5.77 39.19
CA PHE A 483 -0.80 -5.94 37.89
C PHE A 483 0.53 -5.16 37.80
N GLN A 484 0.53 -3.87 38.16
CA GLN A 484 1.74 -3.03 38.11
C GLN A 484 2.79 -3.47 39.13
N GLU A 485 2.37 -3.84 40.33
CA GLU A 485 3.26 -4.37 41.37
C GLU A 485 3.99 -5.63 40.88
N TRP A 486 3.27 -6.57 40.28
CA TRP A 486 3.85 -7.81 39.76
C TRP A 486 4.70 -7.61 38.52
N LEU A 487 4.34 -6.65 37.66
CA LEU A 487 5.14 -6.30 36.48
C LEU A 487 6.51 -5.73 36.88
N ALA A 488 6.57 -5.00 37.99
CA ALA A 488 7.80 -4.40 38.52
C ALA A 488 8.54 -5.29 39.55
N MET A 489 7.97 -6.45 39.92
CA MET A 489 8.53 -7.31 40.96
C MET A 489 9.83 -7.97 40.48
N PRO A 490 10.96 -7.77 41.18
CA PRO A 490 12.22 -8.41 40.81
C PRO A 490 12.16 -9.91 41.13
N MET A 491 12.92 -10.70 40.37
CA MET A 491 13.05 -12.14 40.58
C MET A 491 13.48 -12.49 42.01
N SER A 492 14.34 -11.68 42.62
CA SER A 492 14.78 -11.85 44.01
C SER A 492 13.62 -11.83 45.01
N SER A 493 12.73 -10.83 44.91
CA SER A 493 11.56 -10.74 45.77
C SER A 493 10.63 -11.92 45.52
N TYR A 494 10.37 -12.24 44.26
CA TYR A 494 9.46 -13.35 43.92
C TYR A 494 9.97 -14.71 44.42
N ALA A 495 11.24 -15.05 44.14
CA ALA A 495 11.86 -16.30 44.57
C ALA A 495 12.00 -16.40 46.10
N SER A 496 12.12 -15.28 46.82
CA SER A 496 12.20 -15.28 48.28
C SER A 496 10.90 -15.69 48.97
N PHE A 497 9.74 -15.44 48.35
CA PHE A 497 8.43 -15.76 48.91
C PHE A 497 7.98 -17.20 48.63
N ASP A 498 8.62 -17.88 47.69
CA ASP A 498 8.26 -19.25 47.36
C ASP A 498 8.81 -20.24 48.39
N SER A 499 7.89 -20.98 49.02
CA SER A 499 8.18 -22.00 50.02
C SER A 499 8.48 -23.38 49.43
N ASN A 500 8.39 -23.55 48.11
CA ASN A 500 8.60 -24.83 47.46
C ASN A 500 10.01 -24.92 46.90
N CYS A 501 10.68 -26.03 47.21
CA CYS A 501 11.83 -26.46 46.45
C CYS A 501 11.54 -27.83 45.84
N ARG A 502 11.38 -27.87 44.52
CA ARG A 502 11.24 -29.09 43.73
C ARG A 502 11.35 -28.78 42.24
N ASP A 503 11.56 -29.80 41.44
CA ASP A 503 11.38 -29.70 39.99
C ASP A 503 9.89 -29.78 39.60
N TRP A 504 9.43 -28.81 38.82
CA TRP A 504 8.02 -28.72 38.42
C TRP A 504 7.65 -29.56 37.19
N SER A 505 8.63 -30.18 36.51
CA SER A 505 8.40 -30.96 35.28
C SER A 505 7.38 -32.09 35.45
N ASP A 506 7.39 -32.75 36.61
CA ASP A 506 6.46 -33.86 36.89
C ASP A 506 4.99 -33.42 36.98
N SER A 507 4.76 -32.16 37.34
CA SER A 507 3.43 -31.58 37.49
C SER A 507 2.81 -31.22 36.14
N PHE A 508 3.64 -30.76 35.18
CA PHE A 508 3.16 -30.20 33.91
C PHE A 508 3.33 -31.12 32.69
N LEU A 509 4.22 -32.13 32.72
CA LEU A 509 4.44 -33.02 31.57
C LEU A 509 3.56 -34.29 31.54
N ASN A 510 2.97 -34.68 32.67
CA ASN A 510 2.31 -35.98 32.81
C ASN A 510 0.80 -35.98 32.54
N ASP A 511 0.24 -34.91 31.95
CA ASP A 511 -1.20 -34.68 31.76
C ASP A 511 -2.05 -34.92 33.03
N LYS A 512 -1.43 -34.86 34.22
CA LYS A 512 -2.13 -35.03 35.48
C LYS A 512 -2.95 -33.76 35.75
N PRO A 513 -4.17 -33.88 36.29
CA PRO A 513 -4.93 -32.71 36.71
C PRO A 513 -4.12 -31.95 37.76
N LEU A 514 -3.83 -30.68 37.47
CA LEU A 514 -3.08 -29.80 38.35
C LEU A 514 -3.84 -29.57 39.65
N ARG A 515 -3.11 -29.56 40.76
CA ARG A 515 -3.69 -29.19 42.06
C ARG A 515 -3.88 -27.67 42.08
N SER A 516 -4.84 -27.19 42.86
CA SER A 516 -5.16 -25.76 42.94
C SER A 516 -3.97 -24.87 43.32
N TRP A 517 -3.00 -25.39 44.07
CA TRP A 517 -1.78 -24.66 44.45
C TRP A 517 -0.65 -24.78 43.41
N GLU A 518 -0.78 -25.67 42.42
CA GLU A 518 0.16 -25.81 41.29
C GLU A 518 -0.21 -24.87 40.13
N GLU A 519 -1.49 -24.49 40.01
CA GLU A 519 -1.97 -23.58 38.96
C GLU A 519 -1.22 -22.24 38.86
N PRO A 520 -0.82 -21.57 39.96
CA PRO A 520 -0.01 -20.35 39.88
C PRO A 520 1.36 -20.54 39.17
N TYR A 521 1.84 -21.77 39.05
CA TYR A 521 3.12 -22.09 38.41
C TYR A 521 3.00 -22.38 36.92
N ARG A 522 1.77 -22.54 36.39
CA ARG A 522 1.52 -22.87 34.98
C ARG A 522 2.20 -21.88 34.03
N ALA A 523 1.94 -20.58 34.21
CA ALA A 523 2.52 -19.52 33.38
C ALA A 523 4.06 -19.51 33.45
N HIS A 524 4.63 -19.75 34.63
CA HIS A 524 6.07 -19.81 34.84
C HIS A 524 6.70 -21.02 34.14
N TRP A 525 6.06 -22.20 34.19
CA TRP A 525 6.54 -23.41 33.53
C TRP A 525 6.63 -23.23 32.01
N TYR A 526 5.54 -22.86 31.35
CA TYR A 526 5.56 -22.71 29.89
C TYR A 526 6.43 -21.54 29.43
N SER A 527 6.53 -20.47 30.22
CA SER A 527 7.48 -19.38 29.95
C SER A 527 8.94 -19.81 30.11
N THR A 528 9.22 -20.79 30.99
CA THR A 528 10.58 -21.33 31.18
C THR A 528 11.09 -22.00 29.92
N SER A 529 10.36 -22.97 29.38
CA SER A 529 10.77 -23.70 28.16
C SER A 529 10.97 -22.73 26.99
N PHE A 530 10.08 -21.75 26.85
CA PHE A 530 10.21 -20.69 25.86
C PHE A 530 11.50 -19.86 26.04
N SER A 531 11.80 -19.44 27.28
CA SER A 531 12.94 -18.57 27.59
C SER A 531 14.30 -19.21 27.29
N VAL A 532 14.38 -20.54 27.32
CA VAL A 532 15.62 -21.30 27.04
C VAL A 532 15.61 -21.95 25.65
N PHE A 533 14.66 -21.59 24.79
CA PHE A 533 14.51 -22.09 23.43
C PHE A 533 14.35 -23.62 23.34
N MET A 534 13.56 -24.19 24.25
CA MET A 534 13.27 -25.63 24.32
C MET A 534 11.78 -25.90 24.07
N ASP A 535 11.46 -27.14 23.67
CA ASP A 535 10.08 -27.56 23.44
C ASP A 535 9.25 -27.50 24.74
N GLN A 536 7.93 -27.27 24.63
CA GLN A 536 7.02 -27.24 25.79
C GLN A 536 6.98 -28.57 26.57
N ASN A 537 7.42 -29.66 25.92
CA ASN A 537 7.48 -30.99 26.52
C ASN A 537 8.83 -31.32 27.16
N SER A 538 9.78 -30.38 27.17
CA SER A 538 11.09 -30.57 27.80
C SER A 538 10.98 -30.61 29.32
N SER A 539 11.59 -31.63 29.92
CA SER A 539 11.70 -31.78 31.37
C SER A 539 12.80 -30.90 31.96
N CYS A 540 12.82 -30.74 33.28
CA CYS A 540 13.92 -30.07 33.96
C CYS A 540 15.27 -30.72 33.62
N ALA A 541 15.31 -32.05 33.50
CA ALA A 541 16.50 -32.79 33.11
C ALA A 541 16.97 -32.44 31.68
N ASP A 542 16.04 -32.25 30.75
CA ASP A 542 16.37 -31.85 29.37
C ASP A 542 16.94 -30.42 29.30
N MET A 543 16.52 -29.54 30.22
CA MET A 543 16.94 -28.14 30.30
C MET A 543 18.18 -27.93 31.21
N LYS A 544 18.75 -28.99 31.79
CA LYS A 544 19.80 -28.89 32.82
C LYS A 544 21.04 -28.12 32.37
N ASP A 545 21.42 -28.24 31.11
CA ASP A 545 22.58 -27.55 30.52
C ASP A 545 22.42 -26.03 30.49
N LYS A 546 21.18 -25.52 30.54
CA LYS A 546 20.84 -24.09 30.56
C LYS A 546 20.81 -23.49 31.96
N CYS A 547 20.93 -24.29 33.01
CA CYS A 547 20.84 -23.82 34.39
C CYS A 547 21.96 -22.83 34.75
N ASP A 548 23.09 -22.84 34.04
CA ASP A 548 24.22 -21.95 34.29
C ASP A 548 24.23 -20.71 33.38
N ASP A 549 23.19 -20.49 32.58
CA ASP A 549 23.04 -19.26 31.81
C ASP A 549 22.53 -18.13 32.72
N SER A 550 23.13 -16.95 32.60
CA SER A 550 22.77 -15.77 33.41
C SER A 550 21.28 -15.40 33.33
N THR A 551 20.65 -15.60 32.18
CA THR A 551 19.23 -15.29 31.91
C THR A 551 18.25 -16.39 32.34
N SER A 552 18.73 -17.57 32.71
CA SER A 552 17.91 -18.74 33.07
C SER A 552 17.36 -18.69 34.50
N GLY A 553 17.03 -17.50 35.00
CA GLY A 553 16.52 -17.34 36.36
C GLY A 553 15.18 -18.04 36.58
N LEU A 554 14.29 -17.94 35.59
CA LEU A 554 13.00 -18.61 35.65
C LEU A 554 13.15 -20.15 35.58
N LEU A 555 14.15 -20.66 34.85
CA LEU A 555 14.47 -22.09 34.86
C LEU A 555 14.91 -22.56 36.23
N ARG A 556 15.78 -21.81 36.92
CA ARG A 556 16.21 -22.16 38.29
C ARG A 556 15.08 -22.06 39.31
N PHE A 557 14.11 -21.18 39.06
CA PHE A 557 12.89 -21.09 39.86
C PHE A 557 12.00 -22.34 39.66
N MET A 558 11.83 -22.79 38.41
CA MET A 558 10.97 -23.93 38.07
C MET A 558 11.66 -25.31 38.21
N CYS A 559 12.98 -25.36 38.22
CA CYS A 559 13.80 -26.58 38.21
C CYS A 559 14.92 -26.48 39.25
N GLY A 560 14.59 -26.05 40.46
CA GLY A 560 15.57 -25.76 41.51
C GLY A 560 16.45 -26.95 41.88
N GLU A 561 15.90 -28.17 41.92
CA GLU A 561 16.66 -29.37 42.26
C GLU A 561 17.58 -29.80 41.11
N THR A 562 17.06 -29.89 39.88
CA THR A 562 17.86 -30.25 38.70
C THR A 562 18.98 -29.25 38.44
N CYS A 563 18.68 -27.96 38.61
CA CYS A 563 19.71 -26.93 38.51
C CYS A 563 20.70 -27.00 39.67
N GLY A 564 20.36 -27.59 40.81
CA GLY A 564 21.26 -27.75 41.96
C GLY A 564 21.18 -26.62 42.98
N CYS A 565 20.08 -25.86 43.01
CA CYS A 565 19.82 -24.85 44.05
C CYS A 565 19.79 -25.44 45.47
N THR A 566 19.47 -26.73 45.63
CA THR A 566 19.49 -27.48 46.90
C THR A 566 20.86 -28.04 47.25
N SER A 567 21.81 -27.96 46.33
CA SER A 567 23.10 -28.60 46.45
C SER A 567 24.13 -27.53 46.85
N PRO A 568 24.74 -27.59 48.06
CA PRO A 568 25.78 -26.64 48.51
C PRO A 568 27.11 -26.77 47.74
N TYR A 569 27.04 -27.56 46.70
CA TYR A 569 28.05 -28.28 45.97
C TYR A 569 27.95 -27.96 44.47
N SER A 570 26.88 -27.28 44.07
CA SER A 570 26.73 -26.75 42.73
C SER A 570 27.56 -25.48 42.55
N ASN A 571 27.75 -25.04 41.30
CA ASN A 571 28.39 -23.77 41.01
C ASN A 571 27.52 -22.61 41.57
N PRO A 572 28.05 -21.76 42.48
CA PRO A 572 27.23 -20.82 43.22
C PRO A 572 26.80 -19.57 42.45
N TRP A 573 27.41 -19.24 41.30
CA TRP A 573 27.18 -17.94 40.63
C TRP A 573 25.73 -17.56 40.41
N TYR A 574 24.93 -18.54 39.99
CA TYR A 574 23.52 -18.33 39.71
C TYR A 574 22.61 -19.09 40.67
N ARG A 575 23.19 -19.73 41.71
CA ARG A 575 22.46 -20.52 42.70
C ARG A 575 22.15 -19.71 43.94
N VAL A 576 21.52 -18.56 43.70
CA VAL A 576 21.13 -17.58 44.69
C VAL A 576 19.72 -17.08 44.40
N ILE A 577 19.08 -16.46 45.40
CA ILE A 577 17.70 -15.99 45.32
C ILE A 577 17.52 -14.96 44.19
N GLN A 578 18.50 -14.08 44.00
CA GLN A 578 18.47 -13.03 42.99
C GLN A 578 18.44 -13.58 41.57
N HIS A 579 18.97 -14.79 41.38
CA HIS A 579 19.02 -15.48 40.11
C HIS A 579 17.98 -16.60 40.00
N GLY A 580 16.95 -16.61 40.86
CA GLY A 580 15.75 -17.44 40.70
C GLY A 580 15.72 -18.71 41.55
N CYS A 581 16.76 -19.06 42.31
CA CYS A 581 16.61 -20.16 43.28
C CYS A 581 15.64 -19.75 44.40
N THR A 582 14.66 -20.58 44.73
CA THR A 582 13.69 -20.24 45.77
C THR A 582 14.35 -20.18 47.15
N GLY A 583 13.78 -19.37 48.06
CA GLY A 583 14.25 -19.29 49.44
C GLY A 583 14.28 -20.67 50.13
N ALA A 584 13.28 -21.51 49.84
CA ALA A 584 13.23 -22.89 50.32
C ALA A 584 14.40 -23.75 49.81
N CYS A 585 14.76 -23.67 48.52
CA CYS A 585 15.89 -24.43 47.99
C CYS A 585 17.21 -24.03 48.63
N ILE A 586 17.41 -22.73 48.85
CA ILE A 586 18.63 -22.22 49.49
C ILE A 586 18.69 -22.63 50.97
N GLU A 587 17.56 -22.66 51.66
CA GLU A 587 17.50 -23.16 53.04
C GLU A 587 17.81 -24.65 53.12
N GLU A 588 17.29 -25.45 52.18
CA GLU A 588 17.65 -26.85 52.05
C GLU A 588 19.14 -27.04 51.78
N ALA A 589 19.70 -26.27 50.83
CA ALA A 589 21.14 -26.28 50.57
C ALA A 589 21.94 -25.96 51.82
N ARG A 590 21.52 -24.96 52.61
CA ARG A 590 22.14 -24.59 53.90
C ARG A 590 22.03 -25.72 54.93
N ASN A 591 20.91 -26.43 54.98
CA ASN A 591 20.73 -27.56 55.89
C ASN A 591 21.63 -28.74 55.51
N VAL A 592 21.70 -29.09 54.22
CA VAL A 592 22.61 -30.12 53.69
C VAL A 592 24.06 -29.73 53.96
N ALA A 593 24.38 -28.47 53.72
CA ALA A 593 25.65 -27.84 54.06
C ALA A 593 26.03 -28.06 55.53
N SER A 594 25.15 -27.71 56.46
CA SER A 594 25.41 -27.80 57.91
C SER A 594 25.68 -29.23 58.42
N LEU A 595 25.26 -30.24 57.65
CA LEU A 595 25.46 -31.66 57.95
C LEU A 595 26.68 -32.26 57.23
N ALA A 596 27.24 -31.55 56.24
CA ALA A 596 28.38 -32.01 55.48
C ALA A 596 29.67 -31.95 56.33
N VAL A 597 30.50 -32.99 56.22
CA VAL A 597 31.83 -32.98 56.85
C VAL A 597 32.76 -32.17 55.95
N CYS A 598 33.39 -31.17 56.54
CA CYS A 598 34.38 -30.35 55.86
C CYS A 598 35.68 -31.17 55.71
N GLU A 599 35.94 -31.68 54.51
CA GLU A 599 37.15 -32.45 54.17
C GLU A 599 37.77 -31.90 52.90
N ASP A 600 39.08 -31.60 52.92
CA ASP A 600 39.82 -31.17 51.73
C ASP A 600 39.67 -32.20 50.61
N MET A 601 39.02 -31.79 49.51
CA MET A 601 38.77 -32.69 48.39
C MET A 601 39.97 -32.76 47.45
N ASP A 602 40.34 -33.98 47.06
CA ASP A 602 41.38 -34.20 46.07
C ASP A 602 40.93 -33.67 44.69
N MET A 603 41.52 -32.55 44.28
CA MET A 603 41.31 -31.88 43.00
C MET A 603 41.71 -32.74 41.78
N THR A 604 42.41 -33.87 41.96
CA THR A 604 42.88 -34.70 40.85
C THR A 604 41.90 -35.80 40.43
N ALA A 605 41.00 -36.23 41.32
CA ALA A 605 40.13 -37.38 41.10
C ALA A 605 38.62 -37.12 41.31
N SER A 606 38.23 -35.87 41.59
CA SER A 606 36.88 -35.56 42.08
C SER A 606 36.05 -34.67 41.14
N PRO A 607 34.72 -34.87 41.05
CA PRO A 607 33.79 -33.97 40.32
C PRO A 607 33.91 -32.49 40.72
N TRP A 608 34.47 -32.19 41.90
CA TRP A 608 34.77 -30.83 42.36
C TRP A 608 35.70 -30.05 41.46
N LYS A 609 36.63 -30.75 40.79
CA LYS A 609 37.56 -30.11 39.87
C LYS A 609 36.80 -29.37 38.78
N ASP A 610 35.79 -30.02 38.22
CA ASP A 610 35.01 -29.46 37.12
C ASP A 610 34.18 -28.27 37.60
N ILE A 611 33.54 -28.36 38.77
CA ILE A 611 32.76 -27.25 39.36
C ILE A 611 33.67 -26.07 39.71
N TRP A 612 34.86 -26.31 40.26
CA TRP A 612 35.84 -25.28 40.60
C TRP A 612 36.36 -24.57 39.35
N VAL A 613 36.75 -25.34 38.34
CA VAL A 613 37.16 -24.80 37.04
C VAL A 613 36.00 -24.01 36.43
N GLN A 614 34.78 -24.54 36.48
CA GLN A 614 33.58 -23.89 35.98
C GLN A 614 33.30 -22.56 36.69
N PHE A 615 33.43 -22.50 38.02
CA PHE A 615 33.30 -21.26 38.80
C PHE A 615 34.28 -20.19 38.30
N TRP A 616 35.57 -20.51 38.23
CA TRP A 616 36.59 -19.53 37.84
C TRP A 616 36.53 -19.14 36.36
N THR A 617 36.17 -20.07 35.48
CA THR A 617 35.96 -19.77 34.06
C THR A 617 34.76 -18.86 33.83
N GLN A 618 33.70 -18.99 34.64
CA GLN A 618 32.52 -18.11 34.56
C GLN A 618 32.71 -16.77 35.29
N TYR A 619 33.68 -16.66 36.21
CA TYR A 619 33.93 -15.47 37.03
C TYR A 619 33.88 -14.19 36.19
N ARG A 620 34.64 -14.13 35.08
CA ARG A 620 34.67 -12.97 34.17
C ARG A 620 33.29 -12.58 33.65
N GLN A 621 32.53 -13.55 33.17
CA GLN A 621 31.21 -13.32 32.59
C GLN A 621 30.24 -12.76 33.64
N VAL A 622 30.34 -13.26 34.87
CA VAL A 622 29.49 -12.83 35.98
C VAL A 622 29.83 -11.42 36.45
N ILE A 623 31.12 -11.07 36.54
CA ILE A 623 31.51 -9.70 36.89
C ILE A 623 30.99 -8.69 35.87
N HIS A 624 31.13 -9.03 34.58
CA HIS A 624 30.59 -8.20 33.51
C HIS A 624 29.05 -8.12 33.55
N SER A 625 28.35 -9.21 33.91
CA SER A 625 26.88 -9.17 34.02
C SER A 625 26.40 -8.29 35.18
N HIS A 626 27.24 -8.02 36.18
CA HIS A 626 26.99 -7.06 37.26
C HIS A 626 27.35 -5.61 36.88
N GLY A 627 27.69 -5.34 35.61
CA GLY A 627 27.98 -4.00 35.12
C GLY A 627 29.31 -3.43 35.60
N ILE A 628 30.22 -4.28 36.05
CA ILE A 628 31.56 -3.88 36.44
C ILE A 628 32.48 -4.03 35.22
N ASP A 629 32.76 -2.91 34.56
CA ASP A 629 33.72 -2.83 33.47
C ASP A 629 35.14 -2.74 34.05
N LEU A 630 36.00 -3.68 33.66
CA LEU A 630 37.38 -3.77 34.10
C LEU A 630 38.28 -3.11 33.06
N ASP A 631 39.19 -2.24 33.50
CA ASP A 631 40.19 -1.64 32.63
C ASP A 631 41.24 -2.67 32.17
N GLY A 632 42.04 -2.32 31.16
CA GLY A 632 42.99 -3.25 30.52
C GLY A 632 44.00 -3.89 31.47
N ASP A 633 44.45 -3.16 32.49
CA ASP A 633 45.37 -3.69 33.51
C ASP A 633 44.63 -4.67 34.44
N ASP A 634 43.45 -4.31 34.94
CA ASP A 634 42.61 -5.17 35.80
C ASP A 634 42.23 -6.47 35.10
N PHE A 635 42.02 -6.41 33.78
CA PHE A 635 41.76 -7.59 32.96
C PHE A 635 42.93 -8.57 32.94
N GLY A 636 44.17 -8.07 32.82
CA GLY A 636 45.37 -8.89 32.88
C GLY A 636 45.53 -9.56 34.25
N TYR A 637 45.32 -8.80 35.32
CA TYR A 637 45.36 -9.32 36.69
C TYR A 637 44.29 -10.39 36.94
N MET A 638 43.05 -10.14 36.54
CA MET A 638 41.95 -11.10 36.69
C MET A 638 42.22 -12.43 35.99
N ASN A 639 42.73 -12.40 34.75
CA ASN A 639 43.10 -13.64 34.06
C ASN A 639 44.25 -14.38 34.75
N GLY A 640 45.20 -13.63 35.32
CA GLY A 640 46.27 -14.19 36.15
C GLY A 640 45.70 -14.90 37.38
N MET A 641 44.76 -14.26 38.08
CA MET A 641 44.05 -14.84 39.23
C MET A 641 43.29 -16.10 38.83
N ILE A 642 42.41 -16.02 37.83
CA ILE A 642 41.59 -17.15 37.34
C ILE A 642 42.49 -18.32 36.94
N GLY A 643 43.54 -18.06 36.15
CA GLY A 643 44.49 -19.09 35.72
C GLY A 643 45.19 -19.75 36.90
N ASN A 644 45.62 -18.95 37.88
CA ASN A 644 46.28 -19.46 39.07
C ASN A 644 45.33 -20.30 39.95
N MET A 645 44.11 -19.82 40.19
CA MET A 645 43.09 -20.56 40.93
C MET A 645 42.70 -21.86 40.23
N THR A 646 42.61 -21.86 38.90
CA THR A 646 42.27 -23.05 38.12
C THR A 646 43.36 -24.13 38.23
N VAL A 647 44.63 -23.74 38.30
CA VAL A 647 45.78 -24.66 38.33
C VAL A 647 46.14 -25.10 39.75
N MET A 648 46.27 -24.15 40.68
CA MET A 648 46.69 -24.42 42.06
C MET A 648 45.52 -24.81 42.97
N GLY A 649 44.28 -24.67 42.48
CA GLY A 649 43.09 -24.87 43.27
C GLY A 649 43.13 -24.00 44.51
N CYS A 650 42.86 -24.65 45.64
CA CYS A 650 42.76 -24.02 46.93
C CYS A 650 44.05 -23.34 47.44
N ALA A 651 45.22 -23.85 47.05
CA ALA A 651 46.50 -23.24 47.41
C ALA A 651 46.71 -21.87 46.75
N GLY A 652 45.99 -21.57 45.66
CA GLY A 652 46.08 -20.29 44.95
C GLY A 652 45.67 -19.09 45.82
N LEU A 653 44.74 -19.27 46.77
CA LEU A 653 44.28 -18.21 47.68
C LEU A 653 45.35 -17.75 48.68
N GLN A 654 46.41 -18.53 48.88
CA GLN A 654 47.53 -18.15 49.75
C GLN A 654 48.64 -17.42 48.99
N VAL A 655 48.57 -17.38 47.65
CA VAL A 655 49.61 -16.76 46.81
C VAL A 655 49.29 -15.28 46.62
N ILE A 656 50.11 -14.40 47.19
CA ILE A 656 50.03 -12.95 46.97
C ILE A 656 50.31 -12.64 45.49
N PRO A 657 49.53 -11.76 44.80
CA PRO A 657 48.47 -10.89 45.32
C PRO A 657 47.05 -11.49 45.35
N TRP A 658 46.88 -12.76 45.01
CA TRP A 658 45.58 -13.40 44.76
C TRP A 658 44.79 -13.80 46.01
N GLY A 659 45.23 -13.39 47.20
CA GLY A 659 44.47 -13.58 48.44
C GLY A 659 43.28 -12.63 48.58
N GLU A 660 43.17 -11.64 47.69
CA GLU A 660 42.10 -10.65 47.63
C GLU A 660 41.35 -10.75 46.31
N ASP A 661 40.02 -10.70 46.39
CA ASP A 661 39.16 -10.51 45.23
C ASP A 661 39.38 -9.10 44.71
N ILE A 662 39.88 -8.99 43.49
CA ILE A 662 40.31 -7.72 42.89
C ILE A 662 39.10 -6.82 42.59
N VAL A 663 37.94 -7.41 42.32
CA VAL A 663 36.74 -6.69 41.94
C VAL A 663 36.05 -6.10 43.15
N PHE A 664 35.92 -6.91 44.20
CA PHE A 664 35.22 -6.52 45.42
C PHE A 664 36.16 -5.96 46.49
N ASN A 665 37.48 -6.05 46.27
CA ASN A 665 38.52 -5.70 47.23
C ASN A 665 38.31 -6.37 48.60
N THR A 666 37.88 -7.63 48.56
CA THR A 666 37.60 -8.46 49.74
C THR A 666 38.58 -9.62 49.79
N LYS A 667 39.30 -9.80 50.90
CA LYS A 667 40.09 -11.03 51.08
C LYS A 667 39.17 -12.24 51.03
N PHE A 668 39.54 -13.20 50.20
CA PHE A 668 38.92 -14.51 50.27
C PHE A 668 39.12 -15.04 51.69
N CYS A 669 38.08 -15.61 52.30
CA CYS A 669 38.02 -16.04 53.71
C CYS A 669 37.91 -14.96 54.80
N GLU A 670 37.97 -13.66 54.51
CA GLU A 670 37.95 -12.64 55.57
C GLU A 670 36.50 -12.37 56.01
N GLY A 671 36.07 -13.12 57.04
CA GLY A 671 34.72 -13.06 57.61
C GLY A 671 34.38 -14.20 58.58
N GLU A 672 35.38 -14.84 59.19
CA GLU A 672 35.15 -16.02 60.03
C GLU A 672 34.34 -15.73 61.33
N PRO A 673 33.43 -16.65 61.73
CA PRO A 673 32.51 -16.50 62.84
C PRO A 673 33.17 -16.88 64.17
N SER A 674 33.61 -15.89 64.95
CA SER A 674 33.73 -16.05 66.41
C SER A 674 32.66 -15.28 67.19
N GLU A 675 31.85 -14.45 66.52
CA GLU A 675 30.76 -13.71 67.16
C GLU A 675 29.41 -14.02 66.50
N LYS A 676 28.49 -14.54 67.32
CA LYS A 676 27.13 -14.99 66.97
C LYS A 676 26.16 -13.86 66.56
N ASN A 677 26.60 -12.84 65.83
CA ASN A 677 25.73 -11.75 65.39
C ASN A 677 25.85 -11.54 63.88
N TRP A 678 24.84 -11.99 63.13
CA TRP A 678 24.60 -11.59 61.76
C TRP A 678 24.18 -10.10 61.74
N GLY A 679 25.17 -9.21 61.72
CA GLY A 679 24.98 -7.77 61.53
C GLY A 679 25.27 -7.37 60.10
N MET A 680 24.23 -6.88 59.40
CA MET A 680 24.33 -6.24 58.09
C MET A 680 25.38 -5.11 58.14
N VAL A 681 26.40 -5.17 57.28
CA VAL A 681 27.27 -4.02 57.01
C VAL A 681 26.75 -3.34 55.75
N GLU A 682 25.94 -2.30 55.94
CA GLU A 682 25.60 -1.31 54.93
C GLU A 682 26.86 -0.58 54.47
N ARG A 683 27.37 -0.92 53.27
CA ARG A 683 28.16 0.03 52.47
C ARG A 683 27.74 -0.03 51.01
N GLY A 684 26.72 0.77 50.67
CA GLY A 684 26.64 1.57 49.44
C GLY A 684 26.44 0.89 48.09
N LEU A 685 26.59 -0.44 47.98
CA LEU A 685 26.22 -1.24 46.81
C LEU A 685 25.49 -2.46 47.36
N GLU A 686 24.16 -2.53 47.18
CA GLU A 686 23.33 -3.68 47.55
C GLU A 686 23.57 -4.88 46.62
N ILE A 687 24.84 -5.25 46.45
CA ILE A 687 25.15 -6.61 46.05
C ILE A 687 25.05 -7.38 47.38
N PRO A 688 24.06 -8.27 47.56
CA PRO A 688 24.06 -9.16 48.72
C PRO A 688 25.45 -9.78 48.76
N PRO A 689 26.12 -9.88 49.92
CA PRO A 689 27.39 -10.57 49.98
C PRO A 689 27.14 -11.94 49.36
N ILE A 690 27.65 -12.15 48.15
CA ILE A 690 27.98 -13.48 47.70
C ILE A 690 29.08 -13.81 48.70
N SER A 691 28.68 -14.31 49.87
CA SER A 691 29.59 -14.88 50.82
C SER A 691 30.15 -16.07 50.08
N ILE A 692 31.19 -15.80 49.31
CA ILE A 692 32.10 -16.77 48.74
C ILE A 692 32.74 -17.37 49.99
N HIS A 693 32.02 -18.29 50.65
CA HIS A 693 32.54 -19.21 51.65
C HIS A 693 33.44 -20.24 50.96
N PHE A 694 34.23 -19.81 49.98
CA PHE A 694 35.36 -20.56 49.47
C PHE A 694 36.55 -20.17 50.31
N CYS A 695 36.61 -20.73 51.51
CA CYS A 695 37.84 -20.70 52.26
C CYS A 695 38.58 -22.01 52.18
N CYS A 696 39.54 -22.08 51.27
CA CYS A 696 40.45 -23.21 51.14
C CYS A 696 41.38 -23.44 52.33
N ALA A 697 41.53 -22.47 53.24
CA ALA A 697 42.28 -22.66 54.48
C ALA A 697 41.42 -23.22 55.62
N LYS A 698 40.09 -23.27 55.42
CA LYS A 698 39.11 -23.84 56.35
C LYS A 698 37.97 -24.51 55.60
N TRP A 699 38.33 -25.44 54.72
CA TRP A 699 37.55 -26.66 54.44
C TRP A 699 37.57 -27.60 55.67
N GLY A 700 37.48 -27.01 56.87
CA GLY A 700 37.73 -27.61 58.17
C GLY A 700 37.04 -26.85 59.29
N TRP A 701 35.84 -26.32 59.03
CA TRP A 701 34.75 -25.94 59.95
C TRP A 701 33.98 -24.75 59.35
N PHE A 702 32.66 -24.86 59.35
CA PHE A 702 31.65 -23.90 58.86
C PHE A 702 31.38 -23.90 57.36
N VAL A 703 30.60 -24.92 56.99
CA VAL A 703 29.48 -24.83 56.06
C VAL A 703 28.21 -25.11 56.90
#